data_AF-A0A6A6JZP3-F1
#
_entry.id   AF-A0A6A6JZP3-F1
#
_cell.length_a   1.000
_cell.length_b   1.000
_cell.length_c   1.000
_cell.angle_alpha   90.00
_cell.angle_beta   90.00
_cell.angle_gamma   90.00
#
_symmetry.space_group_name_H-M   'P 1'
#
loop_
_entity.id
_entity.type
_entity.pdbx_description
1 polymer ?
#
loop_
_entity_poly.entity_id
_entity_poly.type
_entity_poly.pdbx_seq_one_letter_code
_entity_poly.pdbx_strand_id
1 'polypeptide(L)'
;MLALSWIWREQSTQIFVAAWAISWYTRAVFVECRGCHGGRQVFFASQSSSLGYGFGNHRNFDLGFLMVYAPPADEPTKRLMFMVHKACGMVALALLGVRVVLRLLSTTPPYPEGISRTSIVLAKATHFVLYLLMLCVPVSGYIMSSAAGHPVYMVYFSVPAIVPKNESVSAFFSGVHEELQAAIEETQRLTDKNFGVNLIVIHPDLDNQIEVCVRAKVSHIVLAGGIPTSKTLNLIKRSGVKSMCFAPSLAVARRLVRMGADGLVIEGMEAGGHIGPVSTSVLAQEILPFFRKSEQLSDFPVFVAGGIGTGDMISSYLSMGASGCQIGTLFVCSHESKAHPKFKEVFIKSSSRDAVPSVQLSKDFPVVPVRAIANEASTRFLELQREVISLYNRGEISKEEGQRKIERFWAGSLRRAVIEGDVHDGSLMAGQSVGFVTNIKSVKHIMEDLVKEAESCLALSERYSYVNKKGIFSKIGERFTTSEVASEGIASASFSNLINHEGVTVSSGDFGGRHMLVIFGFSACKRTCPAELGMASQLLNKLGDHADKLQVVFITVDPKNDTVAKLREYHKAFDARIQMLTGEEADIKSAVENYKVYVGDKKASDGDIDHSTFMYLINGKGKYVGHFAPDFNASEGQGDELFKFVSGHMLNS
;
A
#
# COMPACT_ATOMS: atom_id res chain seq x y z
N MET A 1 -55.71 27.60 -0.87
CA MET A 1 -56.09 26.45 -1.73
C MET A 1 -56.25 26.84 -3.19
N LEU A 2 -57.07 27.83 -3.56
CA LEU A 2 -57.30 28.18 -4.99
C LEU A 2 -56.04 28.53 -5.80
N ALA A 3 -55.07 29.26 -5.23
CA ALA A 3 -53.78 29.51 -5.89
C ALA A 3 -52.94 28.23 -6.11
N LEU A 4 -53.07 27.24 -5.23
CA LEU A 4 -52.41 25.94 -5.38
C LEU A 4 -53.10 25.10 -6.46
N SER A 5 -54.43 25.11 -6.58
CA SER A 5 -55.13 24.40 -7.67
C SER A 5 -54.89 25.02 -9.05
N TRP A 6 -54.61 26.33 -9.14
CA TRP A 6 -54.20 26.99 -10.38
C TRP A 6 -52.81 26.52 -10.81
N ILE A 7 -51.84 26.56 -9.88
CA ILE A 7 -50.51 25.96 -10.07
C ILE A 7 -50.63 24.47 -10.46
N TRP A 8 -51.49 23.70 -9.80
CA TRP A 8 -51.65 22.26 -10.08
C TRP A 8 -52.29 21.98 -11.46
N ARG A 9 -53.19 22.84 -11.97
CA ARG A 9 -53.77 22.67 -13.32
C ARG A 9 -52.83 23.10 -14.44
N GLU A 10 -52.03 24.16 -14.27
CA GLU A 10 -51.12 24.65 -15.33
C GLU A 10 -49.74 23.97 -15.26
N GLN A 11 -49.29 23.57 -14.07
CA GLN A 11 -48.00 22.92 -13.86
C GLN A 11 -48.06 21.40 -13.71
N SER A 12 -49.20 20.70 -13.62
CA SER A 12 -49.18 19.22 -13.48
C SER A 12 -48.37 18.52 -14.58
N THR A 13 -48.60 18.84 -15.86
CA THR A 13 -47.78 18.33 -16.99
C THR A 13 -46.39 18.96 -17.10
N GLN A 14 -46.10 20.01 -16.32
CA GLN A 14 -44.79 20.66 -16.29
C GLN A 14 -43.91 20.09 -15.18
N ILE A 15 -44.49 19.88 -14.00
CA ILE A 15 -43.94 19.12 -12.88
C ILE A 15 -43.81 17.65 -13.28
N PHE A 16 -44.72 17.04 -14.05
CA PHE A 16 -44.52 15.65 -14.47
C PHE A 16 -43.30 15.52 -15.40
N VAL A 17 -43.16 16.38 -16.42
CA VAL A 17 -42.02 16.33 -17.36
C VAL A 17 -40.74 16.87 -16.74
N ALA A 18 -40.80 17.90 -15.89
CA ALA A 18 -39.64 18.42 -15.18
C ALA A 18 -39.21 17.49 -14.05
N ALA A 19 -40.11 16.90 -13.26
CA ALA A 19 -39.75 15.89 -12.26
C ALA A 19 -39.28 14.59 -12.93
N TRP A 20 -39.77 14.25 -14.13
CA TRP A 20 -39.21 13.16 -14.94
C TRP A 20 -37.77 13.51 -15.37
N ALA A 21 -37.51 14.69 -15.94
CA ALA A 21 -36.17 15.12 -16.33
C ALA A 21 -35.21 15.40 -15.14
N ILE A 22 -35.73 15.86 -14.01
CA ILE A 22 -34.96 16.20 -12.79
C ILE A 22 -34.70 14.93 -11.98
N SER A 23 -35.64 13.98 -11.87
CA SER A 23 -35.41 12.64 -11.28
C SER A 23 -34.33 11.88 -12.04
N TRP A 24 -34.29 12.03 -13.37
CA TRP A 24 -33.27 11.42 -14.24
C TRP A 24 -31.85 11.98 -14.05
N TYR A 25 -31.71 13.24 -13.64
CA TYR A 25 -30.41 13.94 -13.58
C TYR A 25 -29.99 14.40 -12.18
N THR A 26 -30.87 14.39 -11.18
CA THR A 26 -30.59 14.86 -9.81
C THR A 26 -31.42 14.11 -8.74
N ARG A 27 -30.80 13.82 -7.59
CA ARG A 27 -31.45 13.17 -6.44
C ARG A 27 -32.46 14.10 -5.75
N ALA A 28 -33.69 14.19 -6.25
CA ALA A 28 -34.79 14.90 -5.59
C ALA A 28 -36.10 14.09 -5.61
N VAL A 29 -36.51 13.60 -4.43
CA VAL A 29 -37.82 12.95 -4.23
C VAL A 29 -38.74 13.92 -3.49
N PHE A 30 -39.93 14.18 -4.04
CA PHE A 30 -40.99 14.91 -3.34
C PHE A 30 -41.90 13.91 -2.60
N VAL A 31 -42.07 14.10 -1.29
CA VAL A 31 -43.00 13.33 -0.46
C VAL A 31 -44.25 14.16 -0.16
N GLU A 32 -45.43 13.69 -0.58
CA GLU A 32 -46.71 14.35 -0.31
C GLU A 32 -47.26 13.88 1.06
N CYS A 33 -47.08 14.69 2.11
CA CYS A 33 -47.61 14.38 3.44
C CYS A 33 -49.11 14.72 3.53
N ARG A 34 -49.97 13.70 3.50
CA ARG A 34 -51.41 13.84 3.76
C ARG A 34 -51.72 13.65 5.25
N GLY A 35 -51.83 14.74 6.00
CA GLY A 35 -52.42 14.68 7.35
C GLY A 35 -51.83 15.59 8.44
N CYS A 36 -51.63 16.88 8.19
CA CYS A 36 -51.47 17.86 9.27
C CYS A 36 -52.28 19.14 8.99
N HIS A 37 -53.19 19.49 9.88
CA HIS A 37 -53.91 20.77 9.85
C HIS A 37 -53.14 21.84 10.63
N GLY A 38 -52.78 22.94 9.96
CA GLY A 38 -52.36 24.19 10.59
C GLY A 38 -50.86 24.51 10.51
N GLY A 39 -50.55 25.75 10.11
CA GLY A 39 -49.19 26.31 10.15
C GLY A 39 -48.39 26.14 8.86
N ARG A 40 -47.84 27.26 8.32
CA ARG A 40 -46.91 27.23 7.18
C ARG A 40 -45.47 27.14 7.69
N GLN A 41 -44.77 26.04 7.39
CA GLN A 41 -43.30 26.02 7.35
C GLN A 41 -42.85 25.18 6.15
N VAL A 42 -41.86 25.69 5.40
CA VAL A 42 -41.17 24.96 4.33
C VAL A 42 -39.80 24.57 4.87
N PHE A 43 -39.60 23.28 5.11
CA PHE A 43 -38.30 22.76 5.51
C PHE A 43 -37.53 22.25 4.28
N PHE A 44 -36.30 22.76 4.11
CA PHE A 44 -35.29 22.03 3.35
C PHE A 44 -34.71 20.95 4.25
N ALA A 45 -34.95 19.69 3.94
CA ALA A 45 -34.39 18.55 4.64
C ALA A 45 -33.58 17.68 3.66
N SER A 46 -32.25 17.73 3.74
CA SER A 46 -31.38 16.72 3.15
C SER A 46 -31.42 15.46 4.03
N GLN A 47 -32.32 14.51 3.73
CA GLN A 47 -32.56 13.41 4.65
C GLN A 47 -31.49 12.31 4.56
N SER A 48 -30.69 12.21 5.62
CA SER A 48 -29.98 11.01 6.03
C SER A 48 -30.93 9.96 6.59
N SER A 49 -30.61 8.69 6.35
CA SER A 49 -30.94 7.50 7.16
C SER A 49 -32.40 7.23 7.63
N SER A 50 -32.91 6.08 7.16
CA SER A 50 -33.78 5.11 7.86
C SER A 50 -35.14 5.53 8.45
N LEU A 51 -36.21 4.96 7.88
CA LEU A 51 -37.34 4.37 8.61
C LEU A 51 -38.04 3.33 7.71
N GLY A 52 -38.60 2.28 8.30
CA GLY A 52 -39.09 1.09 7.58
C GLY A 52 -40.62 1.00 7.42
N TYR A 53 -41.03 -0.11 6.79
CA TYR A 53 -42.41 -0.60 6.59
C TYR A 53 -43.37 0.19 5.68
N GLY A 54 -43.86 -0.51 4.64
CA GLY A 54 -45.29 -0.53 4.31
C GLY A 54 -45.81 0.33 3.15
N PHE A 55 -46.24 -0.36 2.08
CA PHE A 55 -47.20 0.09 1.04
C PHE A 55 -46.78 1.19 0.04
N GLY A 56 -46.91 0.88 -1.27
CA GLY A 56 -46.89 1.88 -2.34
C GLY A 56 -46.39 1.35 -3.68
N ASN A 57 -47.24 0.70 -4.46
CA ASN A 57 -46.87 0.07 -5.73
C ASN A 57 -46.73 1.10 -6.88
N HIS A 58 -45.60 1.80 -6.98
CA HIS A 58 -45.27 2.65 -8.14
C HIS A 58 -43.82 2.43 -8.63
N ARG A 59 -43.66 1.54 -9.61
CA ARG A 59 -42.40 1.36 -10.35
C ARG A 59 -42.19 2.52 -11.33
N ASN A 60 -41.58 3.61 -10.88
CA ASN A 60 -41.04 4.62 -11.81
C ASN A 60 -39.78 4.05 -12.47
N PHE A 61 -39.96 3.45 -13.65
CA PHE A 61 -38.87 2.98 -14.50
C PHE A 61 -38.15 4.17 -15.14
N ASP A 62 -36.96 4.46 -14.62
CA ASP A 62 -36.04 5.43 -15.18
C ASP A 62 -35.07 4.72 -16.14
N LEU A 63 -35.12 5.07 -17.43
CA LEU A 63 -34.29 4.45 -18.46
C LEU A 63 -32.82 4.92 -18.35
N GLY A 64 -32.57 6.11 -17.80
CA GLY A 64 -31.23 6.64 -17.54
C GLY A 64 -30.57 5.88 -16.40
N PHE A 65 -31.31 5.65 -15.31
CA PHE A 65 -30.92 4.73 -14.24
C PHE A 65 -30.57 3.35 -14.83
N LEU A 66 -31.46 2.73 -15.62
CA LEU A 66 -31.20 1.45 -16.27
C LEU A 66 -29.94 1.42 -17.15
N MET A 67 -29.58 2.52 -17.82
CA MET A 67 -28.36 2.60 -18.64
C MET A 67 -27.07 2.61 -17.82
N VAL A 68 -27.08 3.18 -16.61
CA VAL A 68 -25.96 3.13 -15.65
C VAL A 68 -25.69 1.69 -15.18
N TYR A 69 -26.74 0.87 -15.03
CA TYR A 69 -26.62 -0.54 -14.62
C TYR A 69 -26.55 -1.54 -15.78
N ALA A 70 -26.51 -1.08 -17.04
CA ALA A 70 -26.41 -1.97 -18.20
C ALA A 70 -24.97 -2.54 -18.37
N PRO A 71 -24.79 -3.80 -18.86
CA PRO A 71 -23.49 -4.47 -19.08
C PRO A 71 -22.52 -3.70 -20.04
N PRO A 72 -21.32 -4.20 -20.40
CA PRO A 72 -20.37 -3.41 -21.20
C PRO A 72 -20.88 -3.05 -22.63
N ALA A 73 -20.20 -2.08 -23.26
CA ALA A 73 -20.69 -1.31 -24.42
C ALA A 73 -20.88 -2.10 -25.74
N ASP A 74 -20.46 -3.36 -25.73
CA ASP A 74 -20.51 -4.34 -26.80
C ASP A 74 -21.81 -5.17 -26.83
N GLU A 75 -22.61 -5.20 -25.75
CA GLU A 75 -23.91 -5.89 -25.78
C GLU A 75 -24.94 -5.11 -26.65
N PRO A 76 -25.62 -5.75 -27.63
CA PRO A 76 -26.58 -5.07 -28.51
C PRO A 76 -27.75 -4.43 -27.74
N THR A 77 -28.09 -4.97 -26.57
CA THR A 77 -29.06 -4.40 -25.62
C THR A 77 -28.66 -2.98 -25.20
N LYS A 78 -27.39 -2.73 -24.87
CA LYS A 78 -26.92 -1.40 -24.44
C LYS A 78 -26.93 -0.42 -25.60
N ARG A 79 -26.55 -0.86 -26.81
CA ARG A 79 -26.67 -0.05 -28.03
C ARG A 79 -28.12 0.33 -28.32
N LEU A 80 -29.06 -0.60 -28.15
CA LEU A 80 -30.50 -0.33 -28.24
C LEU A 80 -30.96 0.66 -27.16
N MET A 81 -30.53 0.51 -25.90
CA MET A 81 -30.88 1.45 -24.82
C MET A 81 -30.34 2.86 -25.09
N PHE A 82 -29.09 3.01 -25.53
CA PHE A 82 -28.54 4.30 -25.96
C PHE A 82 -29.31 4.89 -27.16
N MET A 83 -29.71 4.07 -28.12
CA MET A 83 -30.51 4.51 -29.27
C MET A 83 -31.90 4.98 -28.85
N VAL A 84 -32.59 4.23 -27.99
CA VAL A 84 -33.90 4.59 -27.42
C VAL A 84 -33.79 5.86 -26.56
N HIS A 85 -32.77 5.98 -25.71
CA HIS A 85 -32.54 7.19 -24.91
C HIS A 85 -32.32 8.43 -25.78
N LYS A 86 -31.48 8.34 -26.83
CA LYS A 86 -31.31 9.43 -27.80
C LYS A 86 -32.61 9.78 -28.52
N ALA A 87 -33.39 8.78 -28.94
CA ALA A 87 -34.69 8.99 -29.55
C ALA A 87 -35.70 9.66 -28.60
N CYS A 88 -35.77 9.23 -27.33
CA CYS A 88 -36.59 9.86 -26.31
C CYS A 88 -36.18 11.31 -26.04
N GLY A 89 -34.88 11.61 -25.99
CA GLY A 89 -34.36 12.98 -25.88
C GLY A 89 -34.78 13.87 -27.04
N MET A 90 -34.71 13.36 -28.28
CA MET A 90 -35.17 14.10 -29.47
C MET A 90 -36.69 14.30 -29.50
N VAL A 91 -37.48 13.31 -29.08
CA VAL A 91 -38.94 13.45 -28.93
C VAL A 91 -39.28 14.48 -27.86
N ALA A 92 -38.59 14.47 -26.72
CA ALA A 92 -38.77 15.47 -25.66
C ALA A 92 -38.42 16.89 -26.14
N LEU A 93 -37.33 17.04 -26.91
CA LEU A 93 -36.93 18.32 -27.52
C LEU A 93 -37.98 18.83 -28.53
N ALA A 94 -38.53 17.94 -29.36
CA ALA A 94 -39.59 18.29 -30.32
C ALA A 94 -40.90 18.71 -29.60
N LEU A 95 -41.31 17.95 -28.58
CA LEU A 95 -42.47 18.29 -27.75
C LEU A 95 -42.27 19.59 -26.97
N LEU A 96 -41.06 19.87 -26.52
CA LEU A 96 -40.69 21.15 -25.92
C LEU A 96 -40.83 22.30 -26.92
N GLY A 97 -40.36 22.13 -28.16
CA GLY A 97 -40.53 23.10 -29.24
C GLY A 97 -42.01 23.43 -29.49
N VAL A 98 -42.86 22.42 -29.64
CA VAL A 98 -44.32 22.58 -29.75
C VAL A 98 -44.89 23.31 -28.53
N ARG A 99 -44.47 22.94 -27.30
CA ARG A 99 -44.92 23.57 -26.05
C ARG A 99 -44.50 25.04 -25.94
N VAL A 100 -43.30 25.40 -26.39
CA VAL A 100 -42.82 26.79 -26.44
C VAL A 100 -43.64 27.61 -27.44
N VAL A 101 -43.88 27.08 -28.65
CA VAL A 101 -44.75 27.73 -29.64
C VAL A 101 -46.16 27.94 -29.08
N LEU A 102 -46.78 26.90 -28.50
CA LEU A 102 -48.10 27.03 -27.86
C LEU A 102 -48.08 28.02 -26.69
N ARG A 103 -46.98 28.14 -25.94
CA ARG A 103 -46.85 29.13 -24.85
C ARG A 103 -46.69 30.56 -25.37
N LEU A 104 -46.03 30.76 -26.51
CA LEU A 104 -45.91 32.08 -27.16
C LEU A 104 -47.23 32.53 -27.80
N LEU A 105 -48.06 31.57 -28.24
CA LEU A 105 -49.37 31.82 -28.85
C LEU A 105 -50.54 31.86 -27.85
N SER A 106 -50.33 31.58 -26.56
CA SER A 106 -51.38 31.56 -25.54
C SER A 106 -51.26 32.69 -24.52
N THR A 107 -52.38 33.36 -24.26
CA THR A 107 -52.48 34.40 -23.22
C THR A 107 -52.55 33.77 -21.83
N THR A 108 -51.65 34.14 -20.92
CA THR A 108 -51.70 33.72 -19.51
C THR A 108 -52.90 34.34 -18.79
N PRO A 109 -53.67 33.59 -18.00
CA PRO A 109 -54.70 34.16 -17.13
C PRO A 109 -54.13 35.21 -16.16
N PRO A 110 -54.93 36.20 -15.72
CA PRO A 110 -54.50 37.14 -14.71
C PRO A 110 -54.19 36.43 -13.38
N TYR A 111 -53.20 36.92 -12.64
CA TYR A 111 -52.85 36.38 -11.33
C TYR A 111 -53.98 36.64 -10.32
N PRO A 112 -54.27 35.69 -9.39
CA PRO A 112 -55.18 35.91 -8.28
C PRO A 112 -54.78 37.14 -7.45
N GLU A 113 -55.79 37.87 -6.97
CA GLU A 113 -55.58 39.05 -6.11
C GLU A 113 -54.88 38.68 -4.80
N GLY A 114 -54.03 39.58 -4.30
CA GLY A 114 -53.29 39.40 -3.05
C GLY A 114 -51.93 38.67 -3.14
N ILE A 115 -51.46 38.27 -4.32
CA ILE A 115 -50.11 37.70 -4.50
C ILE A 115 -49.04 38.81 -4.52
N SER A 116 -47.95 38.63 -3.78
CA SER A 116 -46.85 39.61 -3.74
C SER A 116 -46.09 39.68 -5.08
N ARG A 117 -45.59 40.88 -5.42
CA ARG A 117 -44.80 41.10 -6.65
C ARG A 117 -43.54 40.21 -6.70
N THR A 118 -42.90 39.97 -5.55
CA THR A 118 -41.72 39.11 -5.45
C THR A 118 -42.03 37.65 -5.76
N SER A 119 -43.17 37.12 -5.29
CA SER A 119 -43.62 35.76 -5.65
C SER A 119 -43.91 35.61 -7.14
N ILE A 120 -44.48 36.64 -7.79
CA ILE A 120 -44.73 36.63 -9.25
C ILE A 120 -43.40 36.63 -10.02
N VAL A 121 -42.45 37.49 -9.63
CA VAL A 121 -41.11 37.54 -10.27
C VAL A 121 -40.37 36.21 -10.09
N LEU A 122 -40.35 35.65 -8.88
CA LEU A 122 -39.71 34.37 -8.61
C LEU A 122 -40.34 33.22 -9.41
N ALA A 123 -41.67 33.15 -9.47
CA ALA A 123 -42.37 32.13 -10.27
C ALA A 123 -42.03 32.24 -11.77
N LYS A 124 -41.98 33.46 -12.32
CA LYS A 124 -41.54 33.70 -13.71
C LYS A 124 -40.09 33.29 -13.94
N ALA A 125 -39.19 33.64 -13.02
CA ALA A 125 -37.78 33.28 -13.09
C ALA A 125 -37.57 31.76 -13.07
N THR A 126 -38.19 31.05 -12.12
CA THR A 126 -38.16 29.58 -12.05
C THR A 126 -38.74 28.95 -13.32
N HIS A 127 -39.84 29.49 -13.86
CA HIS A 127 -40.44 28.98 -15.10
C HIS A 127 -39.51 29.12 -16.30
N PHE A 128 -38.86 30.28 -16.44
CA PHE A 128 -37.86 30.55 -17.47
C PHE A 128 -36.63 29.63 -17.34
N VAL A 129 -36.08 29.49 -16.13
CA VAL A 129 -34.92 28.61 -15.85
C VAL A 129 -35.26 27.14 -16.16
N LEU A 130 -36.47 26.67 -15.83
CA LEU A 130 -36.90 25.31 -16.18
C LEU A 130 -36.98 25.12 -17.71
N TYR A 131 -37.55 26.06 -18.46
CA TYR A 131 -37.55 26.00 -19.93
C TYR A 131 -36.13 26.02 -20.51
N LEU A 132 -35.23 26.84 -19.96
CA LEU A 132 -33.83 26.91 -20.36
C LEU A 132 -33.12 25.58 -20.13
N LEU A 133 -33.24 24.98 -18.95
CA LEU A 133 -32.65 23.67 -18.63
C LEU A 133 -33.20 22.55 -19.51
N MET A 134 -34.53 22.52 -19.70
CA MET A 134 -35.19 21.53 -20.58
C MET A 134 -34.76 21.66 -22.05
N LEU A 135 -34.30 22.83 -22.49
CA LEU A 135 -33.73 23.04 -23.83
C LEU A 135 -32.24 22.68 -23.87
N CYS A 136 -31.45 23.16 -22.90
CA CYS A 136 -30.00 22.99 -22.89
C CYS A 136 -29.56 21.52 -22.81
N VAL A 137 -30.21 20.69 -21.99
CA VAL A 137 -29.77 19.29 -21.76
C VAL A 137 -29.96 18.38 -22.98
N PRO A 138 -31.11 18.35 -23.69
CA PRO A 138 -31.23 17.59 -24.93
C PRO A 138 -30.34 18.15 -26.06
N VAL A 139 -30.19 19.49 -26.12
CA VAL A 139 -29.36 20.14 -27.14
C VAL A 139 -27.88 19.83 -26.93
N SER A 140 -27.35 19.84 -25.70
CA SER A 140 -25.96 19.46 -25.43
C SER A 140 -25.69 17.99 -25.79
N GLY A 141 -26.58 17.06 -25.40
CA GLY A 141 -26.46 15.64 -25.74
C GLY A 141 -26.56 15.36 -27.25
N TYR A 142 -27.31 16.20 -27.99
CA TYR A 142 -27.38 16.16 -29.45
C TYR A 142 -26.12 16.71 -30.09
N ILE A 143 -25.63 17.89 -29.67
CA ILE A 143 -24.36 18.47 -30.15
C ILE A 143 -23.21 17.49 -29.90
N MET A 144 -23.11 16.88 -28.72
CA MET A 144 -22.14 15.83 -28.39
C MET A 144 -22.25 14.64 -29.35
N SER A 145 -23.45 14.08 -29.57
CA SER A 145 -23.64 12.93 -30.46
C SER A 145 -23.30 13.26 -31.93
N SER A 146 -23.62 14.47 -32.38
CA SER A 146 -23.32 15.00 -33.71
C SER A 146 -21.80 15.20 -33.89
N ALA A 147 -21.14 15.79 -32.90
CA ALA A 147 -19.69 16.03 -32.90
C ALA A 147 -18.87 14.73 -32.82
N ALA A 148 -19.38 13.71 -32.13
CA ALA A 148 -18.82 12.35 -32.13
C ALA A 148 -18.98 11.61 -33.48
N GLY A 149 -19.81 12.13 -34.39
CA GLY A 149 -20.14 11.47 -35.67
C GLY A 149 -21.10 10.28 -35.53
N HIS A 150 -21.86 10.21 -34.43
CA HIS A 150 -22.87 9.17 -34.23
C HIS A 150 -24.23 9.61 -34.80
N PRO A 151 -24.88 8.79 -35.66
CA PRO A 151 -26.22 9.11 -36.14
C PRO A 151 -27.22 9.17 -35.00
N VAL A 152 -27.99 10.25 -34.94
CA VAL A 152 -29.09 10.45 -34.00
C VAL A 152 -30.39 10.12 -34.71
N TYR A 153 -31.26 9.36 -34.06
CA TYR A 153 -32.55 8.93 -34.63
C TYR A 153 -33.71 9.51 -33.83
N MET A 154 -34.76 9.92 -34.53
CA MET A 154 -36.06 10.27 -33.95
C MET A 154 -37.05 9.16 -34.32
N VAL A 155 -37.07 8.12 -33.48
CA VAL A 155 -37.86 6.88 -33.60
C VAL A 155 -37.58 6.06 -34.87
N TYR A 156 -37.91 6.57 -36.05
CA TYR A 156 -37.82 5.84 -37.34
C TYR A 156 -36.93 6.52 -38.40
N PHE A 157 -36.55 7.79 -38.21
CA PHE A 157 -35.71 8.52 -39.17
C PHE A 157 -34.47 9.11 -38.49
N SER A 158 -33.36 9.24 -39.23
CA SER A 158 -32.17 9.94 -38.76
C SER A 158 -32.39 11.45 -38.80
N VAL A 159 -31.95 12.15 -37.77
CA VAL A 159 -31.98 13.62 -37.69
C VAL A 159 -30.62 14.15 -38.18
N PRO A 160 -30.57 15.16 -39.07
CA PRO A 160 -29.31 15.66 -39.62
C PRO A 160 -28.35 16.17 -38.55
N ALA A 161 -27.05 15.90 -38.72
CA ALA A 161 -26.01 16.42 -37.82
C ALA A 161 -26.06 17.97 -37.74
N ILE A 162 -26.20 18.53 -36.53
CA ILE A 162 -26.21 19.99 -36.31
C ILE A 162 -24.78 20.56 -36.36
N VAL A 163 -23.80 19.78 -35.91
CA VAL A 163 -22.37 20.13 -35.99
C VAL A 163 -21.60 19.03 -36.73
N PRO A 164 -20.60 19.38 -37.56
CA PRO A 164 -19.72 18.40 -38.20
C PRO A 164 -18.93 17.63 -37.13
N LYS A 165 -18.40 16.46 -37.51
CA LYS A 165 -17.55 15.65 -36.60
C LYS A 165 -16.38 16.49 -36.10
N ASN A 166 -16.28 16.70 -34.79
CA ASN A 166 -15.25 17.48 -34.14
C ASN A 166 -15.01 16.91 -32.74
N GLU A 167 -13.86 16.28 -32.55
CA GLU A 167 -13.55 15.54 -31.33
C GLU A 167 -13.39 16.48 -30.12
N SER A 168 -12.87 17.70 -30.31
CA SER A 168 -12.78 18.71 -29.25
C SER A 168 -14.14 19.23 -28.79
N VAL A 169 -15.10 19.41 -29.70
CA VAL A 169 -16.49 19.79 -29.35
C VAL A 169 -17.20 18.63 -28.65
N SER A 170 -16.99 17.39 -29.10
CA SER A 170 -17.52 16.21 -28.42
C SER A 170 -16.98 16.11 -26.99
N ALA A 171 -15.67 16.23 -26.80
CA ALA A 171 -15.01 16.17 -25.49
C ALA A 171 -15.47 17.30 -24.56
N PHE A 172 -15.68 18.52 -25.07
CA PHE A 172 -16.19 19.64 -24.27
C PHE A 172 -17.58 19.35 -23.69
N PHE A 173 -18.50 18.80 -24.49
CA PHE A 173 -19.85 18.45 -24.00
C PHE A 173 -19.89 17.13 -23.21
N SER A 174 -18.95 16.19 -23.44
CA SER A 174 -18.75 15.03 -22.56
C SER A 174 -18.23 15.42 -21.17
N GLY A 175 -17.30 16.38 -21.08
CA GLY A 175 -16.70 16.84 -19.82
C GLY A 175 -17.70 17.45 -18.83
N VAL A 176 -18.88 17.88 -19.30
CA VAL A 176 -20.02 18.30 -18.46
C VAL A 176 -20.63 17.11 -17.67
N HIS A 177 -20.22 15.87 -17.97
CA HIS A 177 -20.76 14.62 -17.41
C HIS A 177 -19.70 13.70 -16.76
N GLU A 178 -18.46 14.15 -16.56
CA GLU A 178 -17.37 13.29 -16.05
C GLU A 178 -17.21 13.32 -14.53
N GLU A 179 -17.57 12.23 -13.85
CA GLU A 179 -17.29 12.01 -12.42
C GLU A 179 -15.77 12.06 -12.10
N LEU A 180 -14.93 11.62 -13.04
CA LEU A 180 -13.47 11.59 -12.88
C LEU A 180 -12.86 12.99 -12.79
N GLN A 181 -13.23 13.91 -13.70
CA GLN A 181 -12.69 15.27 -13.67
C GLN A 181 -13.11 15.98 -12.38
N ALA A 182 -14.38 15.85 -11.96
CA ALA A 182 -14.87 16.41 -10.71
C ALA A 182 -14.10 15.90 -9.48
N ALA A 183 -13.77 14.59 -9.42
CA ALA A 183 -12.99 14.00 -8.33
C ALA A 183 -11.52 14.47 -8.32
N ILE A 184 -10.91 14.69 -9.48
CA ILE A 184 -9.57 15.26 -9.62
C ILE A 184 -9.57 16.71 -9.12
N GLU A 185 -10.54 17.52 -9.53
CA GLU A 185 -10.70 18.92 -9.09
C GLU A 185 -11.07 19.04 -7.59
N GLU A 186 -11.82 18.09 -7.02
CA GLU A 186 -12.05 17.98 -5.56
C GLU A 186 -10.71 17.73 -4.85
N THR A 187 -9.92 16.78 -5.34
CA THR A 187 -8.61 16.41 -4.76
C THR A 187 -7.61 17.57 -4.82
N GLN A 188 -7.50 18.26 -5.95
CA GLN A 188 -6.62 19.43 -6.12
C GLN A 188 -6.99 20.61 -5.21
N ARG A 189 -8.27 20.76 -4.85
CA ARG A 189 -8.71 21.77 -3.87
C ARG A 189 -8.35 21.43 -2.42
N LEU A 190 -7.96 20.18 -2.14
CA LEU A 190 -7.59 19.71 -0.80
C LEU A 190 -6.08 19.68 -0.57
N THR A 191 -5.24 19.73 -1.61
CA THR A 191 -3.79 19.61 -1.48
C THR A 191 -3.02 20.14 -2.70
N ASP A 192 -1.96 20.91 -2.44
CA ASP A 192 -0.94 21.28 -3.45
C ASP A 192 0.11 20.16 -3.67
N LYS A 193 0.08 19.09 -2.88
CA LYS A 193 1.00 17.94 -3.01
C LYS A 193 0.59 17.02 -4.15
N ASN A 194 1.59 16.35 -4.72
CA ASN A 194 1.44 15.30 -5.72
C ASN A 194 0.43 14.21 -5.31
N PHE A 195 -0.49 13.88 -6.20
CA PHE A 195 -1.39 12.72 -6.12
C PHE A 195 -1.41 11.98 -7.48
N GLY A 196 -1.82 10.72 -7.44
CA GLY A 196 -1.97 9.88 -8.63
C GLY A 196 -3.41 9.41 -8.86
N VAL A 197 -3.71 9.01 -10.09
CA VAL A 197 -5.01 8.44 -10.49
C VAL A 197 -4.82 7.01 -10.97
N ASN A 198 -5.61 6.07 -10.46
CA ASN A 198 -5.58 4.67 -10.91
C ASN A 198 -6.61 4.43 -12.03
N LEU A 199 -6.15 3.99 -13.20
CA LEU A 199 -6.96 3.70 -14.38
C LEU A 199 -6.88 2.21 -14.73
N ILE A 200 -8.00 1.66 -15.22
CA ILE A 200 -8.11 0.24 -15.62
C ILE A 200 -7.77 0.11 -17.10
N VAL A 201 -6.73 -0.67 -17.42
CA VAL A 201 -6.20 -0.83 -18.79
C VAL A 201 -7.23 -1.40 -19.79
N ILE A 202 -8.16 -2.22 -19.32
CA ILE A 202 -9.24 -2.79 -20.13
C ILE A 202 -10.51 -1.93 -20.16
N HIS A 203 -10.48 -0.71 -19.62
CA HIS A 203 -11.63 0.19 -19.68
C HIS A 203 -11.85 0.69 -21.12
N PRO A 204 -13.09 0.65 -21.66
CA PRO A 204 -13.36 1.04 -23.05
C PRO A 204 -13.07 2.52 -23.35
N ASP A 205 -12.97 3.35 -22.32
CA ASP A 205 -12.77 4.80 -22.38
C ASP A 205 -11.38 5.23 -21.84
N LEU A 206 -10.41 4.31 -21.79
CA LEU A 206 -9.08 4.57 -21.18
C LEU A 206 -8.37 5.78 -21.79
N ASP A 207 -8.37 5.93 -23.12
CA ASP A 207 -7.65 7.01 -23.80
C ASP A 207 -8.21 8.40 -23.39
N ASN A 208 -9.54 8.54 -23.23
CA ASN A 208 -10.16 9.77 -22.72
C ASN A 208 -9.83 10.01 -21.24
N GLN A 209 -9.88 8.97 -20.39
CA GLN A 209 -9.50 9.09 -18.98
C GLN A 209 -8.03 9.52 -18.80
N ILE A 210 -7.12 9.07 -19.67
CA ILE A 210 -5.74 9.53 -19.73
C ILE A 210 -5.69 11.01 -20.15
N GLU A 211 -6.44 11.43 -21.17
CA GLU A 211 -6.49 12.84 -21.58
C GLU A 211 -6.97 13.76 -20.45
N VAL A 212 -8.02 13.36 -19.71
CA VAL A 212 -8.53 14.10 -18.54
C VAL A 212 -7.44 14.24 -17.48
N CYS A 213 -6.74 13.16 -17.14
CA CYS A 213 -5.62 13.17 -16.19
C CYS A 213 -4.48 14.09 -16.65
N VAL A 214 -4.15 14.07 -17.94
CA VAL A 214 -3.11 14.92 -18.54
C VAL A 214 -3.51 16.39 -18.54
N ARG A 215 -4.75 16.70 -18.96
CA ARG A 215 -5.32 18.06 -18.99
C ARG A 215 -5.37 18.67 -17.60
N ALA A 216 -5.74 17.88 -16.59
CA ALA A 216 -5.74 18.27 -15.19
C ALA A 216 -4.34 18.29 -14.54
N LYS A 217 -3.28 17.87 -15.26
CA LYS A 217 -1.89 17.83 -14.77
C LYS A 217 -1.70 16.99 -13.49
N VAL A 218 -2.35 15.82 -13.41
CA VAL A 218 -2.11 14.89 -12.31
C VAL A 218 -0.65 14.41 -12.34
N SER A 219 -0.04 14.19 -11.18
CA SER A 219 1.40 13.88 -11.14
C SER A 219 1.73 12.46 -11.62
N HIS A 220 0.85 11.50 -11.33
CA HIS A 220 1.04 10.07 -11.61
C HIS A 220 -0.25 9.44 -12.16
N ILE A 221 -0.10 8.48 -13.08
CA ILE A 221 -1.16 7.56 -13.52
C ILE A 221 -0.70 6.14 -13.21
N VAL A 222 -1.52 5.41 -12.44
CA VAL A 222 -1.31 3.99 -12.13
C VAL A 222 -2.19 3.16 -13.06
N LEU A 223 -1.60 2.20 -13.77
CA LEU A 223 -2.28 1.36 -14.77
C LEU A 223 -2.46 -0.07 -14.23
N ALA A 224 -3.71 -0.42 -13.93
CA ALA A 224 -4.11 -1.69 -13.33
C ALA A 224 -5.02 -2.52 -14.25
N GLY A 225 -5.26 -3.79 -13.89
CA GLY A 225 -6.22 -4.66 -14.61
C GLY A 225 -5.78 -5.11 -16.00
N GLY A 226 -4.50 -5.00 -16.35
CA GLY A 226 -3.94 -5.48 -17.62
C GLY A 226 -2.52 -4.98 -17.88
N ILE A 227 -1.93 -5.42 -18.99
CA ILE A 227 -0.64 -4.90 -19.48
C ILE A 227 -0.96 -3.78 -20.50
N PRO A 228 -0.62 -2.50 -20.23
CA PRO A 228 -0.88 -1.40 -21.16
C PRO A 228 -0.07 -1.54 -22.45
N THR A 229 -0.48 -0.85 -23.51
CA THR A 229 0.28 -0.87 -24.77
C THR A 229 1.47 0.11 -24.72
N SER A 230 2.49 -0.11 -25.56
CA SER A 230 3.59 0.86 -25.73
C SER A 230 3.08 2.22 -26.24
N LYS A 231 1.97 2.27 -27.00
CA LYS A 231 1.33 3.52 -27.41
C LYS A 231 0.81 4.29 -26.20
N THR A 232 0.10 3.60 -25.30
CA THR A 232 -0.46 4.15 -24.05
C THR A 232 0.63 4.71 -23.13
N LEU A 233 1.70 3.94 -22.89
CA LEU A 233 2.82 4.42 -22.06
C LEU A 233 3.56 5.60 -22.68
N ASN A 234 3.81 5.57 -24.00
CA ASN A 234 4.45 6.70 -24.69
C ASN A 234 3.56 7.97 -24.70
N LEU A 235 2.23 7.83 -24.73
CA LEU A 235 1.31 8.96 -24.63
C LEU A 235 1.45 9.65 -23.26
N ILE A 236 1.38 8.87 -22.17
CA ILE A 236 1.53 9.37 -20.79
C ILE A 236 2.93 9.99 -20.59
N LYS A 237 3.98 9.31 -21.07
CA LYS A 237 5.36 9.80 -20.94
C LYS A 237 5.61 11.12 -21.67
N ARG A 238 4.95 11.34 -22.83
CA ARG A 238 5.07 12.58 -23.61
C ARG A 238 4.37 13.78 -22.99
N SER A 239 3.37 13.58 -22.13
CA SER A 239 2.70 14.68 -21.42
C SER A 239 3.41 15.10 -20.14
N GLY A 240 4.48 14.39 -19.74
CA GLY A 240 5.23 14.63 -18.51
C GLY A 240 4.65 13.98 -17.25
N VAL A 241 3.49 13.31 -17.37
CA VAL A 241 2.87 12.56 -16.27
C VAL A 241 3.62 11.24 -16.05
N LYS A 242 3.79 10.82 -14.80
CA LYS A 242 4.53 9.59 -14.46
C LYS A 242 3.65 8.35 -14.50
N SER A 243 4.12 7.32 -15.20
CA SER A 243 3.39 6.06 -15.39
C SER A 243 3.86 4.96 -14.42
N MET A 244 2.94 4.40 -13.64
CA MET A 244 3.18 3.25 -12.78
C MET A 244 2.36 2.05 -13.26
N CYS A 245 2.94 0.85 -13.27
CA CYS A 245 2.27 -0.35 -13.80
C CYS A 245 2.36 -1.53 -12.84
N PHE A 246 1.28 -2.32 -12.75
CA PHE A 246 1.30 -3.57 -11.97
C PHE A 246 2.07 -4.68 -12.71
N ALA A 247 3.00 -5.34 -12.01
CA ALA A 247 3.83 -6.42 -12.53
C ALA A 247 3.65 -7.71 -11.72
N PRO A 248 2.88 -8.70 -12.21
CA PRO A 248 2.62 -9.97 -11.51
C PRO A 248 3.73 -11.02 -11.67
N SER A 249 4.86 -10.68 -12.32
CA SER A 249 6.05 -11.53 -12.44
C SER A 249 7.26 -10.73 -12.94
N LEU A 250 8.48 -11.25 -12.74
CA LEU A 250 9.71 -10.61 -13.23
C LEU A 250 9.71 -10.46 -14.77
N ALA A 251 9.14 -11.42 -15.50
CA ALA A 251 9.03 -11.35 -16.95
C ALA A 251 8.16 -10.16 -17.42
N VAL A 252 7.06 -9.89 -16.71
CA VAL A 252 6.19 -8.73 -17.00
C VAL A 252 6.84 -7.43 -16.52
N ALA A 253 7.50 -7.41 -15.35
CA ALA A 253 8.28 -6.26 -14.88
C ALA A 253 9.31 -5.80 -15.92
N ARG A 254 10.17 -6.72 -16.39
CA ARG A 254 11.17 -6.46 -17.44
C ARG A 254 10.56 -6.06 -18.79
N ARG A 255 9.31 -6.43 -19.06
CA ARG A 255 8.57 -6.00 -20.26
C ARG A 255 8.10 -4.55 -20.10
N LEU A 256 7.46 -4.22 -18.98
CA LEU A 256 6.92 -2.88 -18.69
C LEU A 256 8.01 -1.79 -18.67
N VAL A 257 9.16 -2.07 -18.04
CA VAL A 257 10.34 -1.17 -18.05
C VAL A 257 10.78 -0.88 -19.49
N ARG A 258 10.95 -1.92 -20.33
CA ARG A 258 11.31 -1.76 -21.75
C ARG A 258 10.24 -1.03 -22.58
N MET A 259 8.99 -1.07 -22.14
CA MET A 259 7.88 -0.33 -22.77
C MET A 259 7.78 1.13 -22.29
N GLY A 260 8.60 1.53 -21.31
CA GLY A 260 8.80 2.92 -20.91
C GLY A 260 8.09 3.36 -19.62
N ALA A 261 7.56 2.42 -18.83
CA ALA A 261 6.98 2.72 -17.51
C ALA A 261 7.99 3.45 -16.61
N ASP A 262 7.53 4.43 -15.82
CA ASP A 262 8.37 5.20 -14.89
C ASP A 262 8.53 4.53 -13.51
N GLY A 263 7.61 3.63 -13.15
CA GLY A 263 7.67 2.82 -11.93
C GLY A 263 6.82 1.56 -11.99
N LEU A 264 7.02 0.65 -11.04
CA LEU A 264 6.30 -0.62 -10.95
C LEU A 264 5.63 -0.81 -9.58
N VAL A 265 4.49 -1.48 -9.58
CA VAL A 265 3.87 -2.06 -8.38
C VAL A 265 3.89 -3.58 -8.52
N ILE A 266 4.48 -4.29 -7.55
CA ILE A 266 4.40 -5.75 -7.48
C ILE A 266 3.34 -6.11 -6.43
N GLU A 267 2.26 -6.78 -6.86
CA GLU A 267 1.11 -7.06 -6.02
C GLU A 267 0.91 -8.58 -5.85
N GLY A 268 1.01 -9.04 -4.61
CA GLY A 268 0.84 -10.45 -4.29
C GLY A 268 -0.61 -10.86 -4.00
N MET A 269 -0.84 -12.17 -3.99
CA MET A 269 -2.16 -12.78 -3.86
C MET A 269 -2.93 -12.42 -2.58
N GLU A 270 -2.24 -11.89 -1.56
CA GLU A 270 -2.79 -11.45 -0.28
C GLU A 270 -3.52 -10.08 -0.36
N ALA A 271 -3.39 -9.38 -1.49
CA ALA A 271 -4.12 -8.15 -1.79
C ALA A 271 -5.64 -8.37 -1.90
N GLY A 272 -6.41 -7.28 -1.84
CA GLY A 272 -7.86 -7.29 -2.00
C GLY A 272 -8.28 -6.91 -3.42
N GLY A 273 -9.41 -7.45 -3.90
CA GLY A 273 -9.82 -7.27 -5.29
C GLY A 273 -9.19 -8.31 -6.21
N HIS A 274 -8.94 -7.96 -7.48
CA HIS A 274 -8.38 -8.89 -8.47
C HIS A 274 -6.92 -9.24 -8.13
N ILE A 275 -6.58 -10.53 -8.08
CA ILE A 275 -5.26 -11.00 -7.63
C ILE A 275 -4.56 -11.92 -8.63
N GLY A 276 -3.22 -11.90 -8.60
CA GLY A 276 -2.37 -12.93 -9.21
C GLY A 276 -2.20 -14.17 -8.31
N PRO A 277 -1.57 -15.24 -8.81
CA PRO A 277 -1.40 -16.51 -8.10
C PRO A 277 -0.12 -16.60 -7.24
N VAL A 278 0.68 -15.53 -7.15
CA VAL A 278 1.99 -15.51 -6.47
C VAL A 278 1.89 -14.66 -5.19
N SER A 279 2.49 -15.10 -4.09
CA SER A 279 2.52 -14.36 -2.83
C SER A 279 3.40 -13.11 -2.90
N THR A 280 3.08 -12.11 -2.08
CA THR A 280 3.81 -10.84 -2.02
C THR A 280 5.28 -11.08 -1.67
N SER A 281 5.55 -12.00 -0.74
CA SER A 281 6.91 -12.36 -0.33
C SER A 281 7.72 -13.06 -1.43
N VAL A 282 7.09 -13.86 -2.30
CA VAL A 282 7.78 -14.52 -3.43
C VAL A 282 8.04 -13.52 -4.55
N LEU A 283 7.06 -12.67 -4.91
CA LEU A 283 7.27 -11.58 -5.88
C LEU A 283 8.39 -10.64 -5.42
N ALA A 284 8.41 -10.27 -4.14
CA ALA A 284 9.47 -9.42 -3.59
C ALA A 284 10.85 -10.08 -3.69
N GLN A 285 10.97 -11.37 -3.39
CA GLN A 285 12.24 -12.12 -3.49
C GLN A 285 12.70 -12.33 -4.93
N GLU A 286 11.79 -12.51 -5.89
CA GLU A 286 12.12 -12.67 -7.32
C GLU A 286 12.50 -11.33 -7.96
N ILE A 287 11.76 -10.26 -7.66
CA ILE A 287 11.80 -9.01 -8.43
C ILE A 287 12.76 -7.99 -7.81
N LEU A 288 12.69 -7.69 -6.50
CA LEU A 288 13.49 -6.62 -5.90
C LEU A 288 15.01 -6.87 -6.02
N PRO A 289 15.54 -8.09 -5.78
CA PRO A 289 16.96 -8.35 -5.97
C PRO A 289 17.43 -8.27 -7.43
N PHE A 290 16.55 -8.45 -8.42
CA PHE A 290 16.90 -8.28 -9.83
C PHE A 290 17.17 -6.80 -10.15
N PHE A 291 16.28 -5.91 -9.71
CA PHE A 291 16.44 -4.46 -9.90
C PHE A 291 17.65 -3.94 -9.11
N ARG A 292 17.73 -4.24 -7.81
CA ARG A 292 18.81 -3.81 -6.92
C ARG A 292 20.22 -4.22 -7.38
N LYS A 293 20.36 -5.37 -8.07
CA LYS A 293 21.65 -5.87 -8.59
C LYS A 293 21.99 -5.37 -10.00
N SER A 294 21.11 -4.61 -10.65
CA SER A 294 21.31 -4.13 -12.01
C SER A 294 21.91 -2.73 -12.00
N GLU A 295 23.11 -2.56 -12.58
CA GLU A 295 23.78 -1.25 -12.71
C GLU A 295 22.95 -0.18 -13.44
N GLN A 296 21.98 -0.59 -14.27
CA GLN A 296 21.14 0.30 -15.06
C GLN A 296 19.75 0.53 -14.45
N LEU A 297 19.34 -0.29 -13.47
CA LEU A 297 17.98 -0.33 -12.94
C LEU A 297 17.93 -0.34 -11.40
N SER A 298 19.06 -0.14 -10.71
CA SER A 298 19.13 -0.03 -9.25
C SER A 298 18.20 1.04 -8.68
N ASP A 299 18.07 2.14 -9.42
CA ASP A 299 17.33 3.34 -9.03
C ASP A 299 15.91 3.35 -9.61
N PHE A 300 15.52 2.28 -10.33
CA PHE A 300 14.19 2.18 -10.92
C PHE A 300 13.15 1.88 -9.83
N PRO A 301 12.10 2.69 -9.66
CA PRO A 301 11.24 2.59 -8.50
C PRO A 301 10.27 1.41 -8.57
N VAL A 302 10.33 0.54 -7.55
CA VAL A 302 9.47 -0.65 -7.42
C VAL A 302 8.79 -0.62 -6.04
N PHE A 303 7.47 -0.60 -6.04
CA PHE A 303 6.62 -0.57 -4.85
C PHE A 303 5.99 -1.95 -4.59
N VAL A 304 5.85 -2.35 -3.33
CA VAL A 304 5.26 -3.64 -2.95
C VAL A 304 3.82 -3.47 -2.46
N ALA A 305 2.92 -4.35 -2.89
CA ALA A 305 1.50 -4.35 -2.53
C ALA A 305 1.03 -5.76 -2.15
N GLY A 306 0.02 -5.85 -1.27
CA GLY A 306 -0.58 -7.10 -0.82
C GLY A 306 -0.13 -7.55 0.57
N GLY A 307 -1.08 -7.92 1.44
CA GLY A 307 -0.81 -8.41 2.80
C GLY A 307 -0.21 -7.41 3.80
N ILE A 308 0.21 -6.22 3.37
CA ILE A 308 0.85 -5.20 4.23
C ILE A 308 -0.19 -4.59 5.19
N GLY A 309 0.09 -4.67 6.48
CA GLY A 309 -0.76 -4.14 7.55
C GLY A 309 -0.04 -3.60 8.79
N THR A 310 1.29 -3.64 8.83
CA THR A 310 2.14 -3.06 9.90
C THR A 310 3.37 -2.39 9.30
N GLY A 311 4.01 -1.50 10.05
CA GLY A 311 5.25 -0.84 9.64
C GLY A 311 6.44 -1.79 9.53
N ASP A 312 6.49 -2.88 10.30
CA ASP A 312 7.54 -3.90 10.22
C ASP A 312 7.63 -4.55 8.83
N MET A 313 6.48 -4.79 8.20
CA MET A 313 6.42 -5.31 6.83
C MET A 313 6.89 -4.27 5.81
N ILE A 314 6.63 -2.98 6.04
CA ILE A 314 7.15 -1.88 5.21
C ILE A 314 8.68 -1.85 5.32
N SER A 315 9.22 -1.81 6.54
CA SER A 315 10.66 -1.87 6.84
C SER A 315 11.36 -3.05 6.15
N SER A 316 10.73 -4.23 6.21
CA SER A 316 11.22 -5.47 5.58
C SER A 316 11.34 -5.33 4.06
N TYR A 317 10.31 -4.82 3.38
CA TYR A 317 10.36 -4.64 1.92
C TYR A 317 11.29 -3.51 1.47
N LEU A 318 11.36 -2.40 2.22
CA LEU A 318 12.36 -1.35 1.99
C LEU A 318 13.79 -1.92 2.06
N SER A 319 14.08 -2.74 3.07
CA SER A 319 15.38 -3.41 3.24
C SER A 319 15.72 -4.40 2.11
N MET A 320 14.71 -4.97 1.44
CA MET A 320 14.90 -5.80 0.25
C MET A 320 15.21 -4.98 -1.03
N GLY A 321 15.01 -3.66 -1.01
CA GLY A 321 15.19 -2.76 -2.14
C GLY A 321 13.90 -2.24 -2.77
N ALA A 322 12.76 -2.30 -2.07
CA ALA A 322 11.56 -1.58 -2.50
C ALA A 322 11.71 -0.07 -2.28
N SER A 323 11.12 0.74 -3.16
CA SER A 323 11.03 2.20 -3.02
C SER A 323 9.89 2.65 -2.10
N GLY A 324 9.02 1.72 -1.71
CA GLY A 324 7.87 1.97 -0.84
C GLY A 324 6.84 0.84 -0.91
N CYS A 325 5.71 1.06 -0.24
CA CYS A 325 4.62 0.09 -0.16
C CYS A 325 3.28 0.74 -0.53
N GLN A 326 2.43 -0.02 -1.22
CA GLN A 326 1.04 0.36 -1.51
C GLN A 326 0.11 -0.42 -0.59
N ILE A 327 -0.77 0.30 0.11
CA ILE A 327 -1.66 -0.24 1.13
C ILE A 327 -3.09 0.11 0.75
N GLY A 328 -3.98 -0.90 0.73
CA GLY A 328 -5.40 -0.74 0.41
C GLY A 328 -6.31 -0.92 1.62
N THR A 329 -6.41 -2.15 2.10
CA THR A 329 -7.39 -2.61 3.12
C THR A 329 -7.50 -1.70 4.35
N LEU A 330 -6.37 -1.23 4.88
CA LEU A 330 -6.33 -0.40 6.09
C LEU A 330 -7.03 0.95 5.92
N PHE A 331 -6.88 1.60 4.76
CA PHE A 331 -7.49 2.90 4.50
C PHE A 331 -9.00 2.85 4.26
N VAL A 332 -9.58 1.66 4.04
CA VAL A 332 -11.04 1.49 3.94
C VAL A 332 -11.72 1.95 5.23
N CYS A 333 -11.17 1.61 6.39
CA CYS A 333 -11.64 2.03 7.71
C CYS A 333 -11.01 3.36 8.18
N SER A 334 -10.77 4.28 7.25
CA SER A 334 -10.46 5.66 7.59
C SER A 334 -11.72 6.51 7.82
N HIS A 335 -11.63 7.65 8.50
CA HIS A 335 -12.71 8.63 8.57
C HIS A 335 -12.98 9.28 7.20
N GLU A 336 -11.92 9.48 6.42
CA GLU A 336 -11.89 10.14 5.12
C GLU A 336 -12.45 9.24 3.99
N SER A 337 -12.42 7.92 4.16
CA SER A 337 -13.02 6.95 3.25
C SER A 337 -14.53 7.15 3.12
N LYS A 338 -15.00 7.35 1.89
CA LYS A 338 -16.44 7.47 1.53
C LYS A 338 -17.20 6.12 1.60
N ALA A 339 -16.58 5.02 2.05
CA ALA A 339 -17.22 3.72 2.18
C ALA A 339 -18.31 3.68 3.27
N HIS A 340 -19.38 2.94 3.02
CA HIS A 340 -20.56 2.85 3.88
C HIS A 340 -20.22 2.29 5.29
N PRO A 341 -20.79 2.79 6.39
CA PRO A 341 -20.47 2.34 7.75
C PRO A 341 -20.57 0.81 7.95
N LYS A 342 -21.63 0.17 7.43
CA LYS A 342 -21.77 -1.31 7.44
C LYS A 342 -20.59 -2.04 6.78
N PHE A 343 -20.03 -1.49 5.71
CA PHE A 343 -18.87 -2.08 5.02
C PHE A 343 -17.62 -2.02 5.91
N LYS A 344 -17.37 -0.88 6.55
CA LYS A 344 -16.29 -0.70 7.53
C LYS A 344 -16.47 -1.59 8.76
N GLU A 345 -17.71 -1.78 9.23
CA GLU A 345 -18.04 -2.66 10.35
C GLU A 345 -17.68 -4.12 10.07
N VAL A 346 -17.93 -4.62 8.85
CA VAL A 346 -17.53 -5.98 8.46
C VAL A 346 -16.01 -6.12 8.43
N PHE A 347 -15.27 -5.12 7.94
CA PHE A 347 -13.80 -5.13 7.99
C PHE A 347 -13.28 -5.24 9.43
N ILE A 348 -13.84 -4.46 10.37
CA ILE A 348 -13.44 -4.48 11.79
C ILE A 348 -13.73 -5.81 12.49
N LYS A 349 -14.76 -6.54 12.03
CA LYS A 349 -15.14 -7.85 12.57
C LYS A 349 -14.43 -9.02 11.90
N SER A 350 -13.65 -8.78 10.84
CA SER A 350 -13.04 -9.83 10.01
C SER A 350 -11.59 -10.09 10.36
N SER A 351 -11.20 -11.35 10.28
CA SER A 351 -9.82 -11.83 10.44
C SER A 351 -9.20 -12.19 9.09
N SER A 352 -7.88 -12.41 9.05
CA SER A 352 -7.11 -12.65 7.82
C SER A 352 -7.54 -13.90 7.02
N ARG A 353 -8.17 -14.89 7.67
CA ARG A 353 -8.74 -16.08 7.02
C ARG A 353 -10.06 -15.83 6.32
N ASP A 354 -10.79 -14.78 6.71
CA ASP A 354 -12.13 -14.50 6.20
C ASP A 354 -12.06 -13.81 4.82
N ALA A 355 -10.91 -13.20 4.48
CA ALA A 355 -10.61 -12.68 3.15
C ALA A 355 -10.14 -13.81 2.19
N VAL A 356 -11.07 -14.40 1.45
CA VAL A 356 -10.90 -15.61 0.61
C VAL A 356 -10.92 -15.24 -0.88
N PRO A 357 -10.11 -15.88 -1.76
CA PRO A 357 -10.19 -15.69 -3.19
C PRO A 357 -11.36 -16.48 -3.81
N SER A 358 -12.06 -15.89 -4.77
CA SER A 358 -13.09 -16.58 -5.56
C SER A 358 -12.50 -17.76 -6.32
N VAL A 359 -13.10 -18.95 -6.17
CA VAL A 359 -12.62 -20.18 -6.81
C VAL A 359 -13.29 -20.39 -8.17
N GLN A 360 -12.51 -20.82 -9.16
CA GLN A 360 -12.99 -21.32 -10.44
C GLN A 360 -13.24 -22.84 -10.36
N LEU A 361 -14.44 -23.30 -10.68
CA LEU A 361 -14.80 -24.73 -10.60
C LEU A 361 -14.60 -25.54 -11.89
N SER A 362 -14.52 -24.89 -13.06
CA SER A 362 -14.24 -25.57 -14.34
C SER A 362 -13.35 -24.72 -15.25
N LYS A 363 -12.47 -25.37 -16.02
CA LYS A 363 -11.68 -24.73 -17.09
C LYS A 363 -12.54 -24.12 -18.21
N ASP A 364 -13.77 -24.62 -18.39
CA ASP A 364 -14.66 -24.17 -19.46
C ASP A 364 -15.30 -22.82 -19.14
N PHE A 365 -15.45 -22.49 -17.85
CA PHE A 365 -16.00 -21.23 -17.36
C PHE A 365 -14.95 -20.48 -16.53
N PRO A 366 -14.04 -19.72 -17.18
CA PRO A 366 -13.01 -18.97 -16.47
C PRO A 366 -13.60 -17.92 -15.53
N VAL A 367 -13.06 -17.87 -14.31
CA VAL A 367 -13.38 -16.87 -13.28
C VAL A 367 -12.09 -16.15 -12.92
N VAL A 368 -12.06 -14.82 -13.06
CA VAL A 368 -10.91 -14.03 -12.63
C VAL A 368 -10.86 -14.03 -11.10
N PRO A 369 -9.75 -14.45 -10.46
CA PRO A 369 -9.67 -14.51 -9.00
C PRO A 369 -9.81 -13.12 -8.35
N VAL A 370 -10.81 -12.98 -7.49
CA VAL A 370 -11.06 -11.79 -6.66
C VAL A 370 -11.00 -12.19 -5.19
N ARG A 371 -10.16 -11.53 -4.37
CA ARG A 371 -10.17 -11.68 -2.91
C ARG A 371 -11.16 -10.72 -2.26
N ALA A 372 -12.06 -11.28 -1.47
CA ALA A 372 -13.07 -10.57 -0.71
C ALA A 372 -13.31 -11.26 0.65
N ILE A 373 -13.87 -10.52 1.62
CA ILE A 373 -14.40 -11.12 2.85
C ILE A 373 -15.56 -12.04 2.46
N ALA A 374 -15.50 -13.30 2.87
CA ALA A 374 -16.50 -14.30 2.53
C ALA A 374 -17.86 -13.96 3.18
N ASN A 375 -18.92 -14.05 2.36
CA ASN A 375 -20.31 -13.80 2.75
C ASN A 375 -21.27 -14.77 2.03
N GLU A 376 -22.58 -14.63 2.24
CA GLU A 376 -23.59 -15.49 1.61
C GLU A 376 -23.54 -15.47 0.07
N ALA A 377 -23.23 -14.33 -0.55
CA ALA A 377 -22.99 -14.24 -1.99
C ALA A 377 -21.80 -15.10 -2.46
N SER A 378 -20.77 -15.26 -1.63
CA SER A 378 -19.61 -16.10 -1.93
C SER A 378 -20.00 -17.57 -2.06
N THR A 379 -20.88 -18.07 -1.18
CA THR A 379 -21.43 -19.44 -1.25
C THR A 379 -22.34 -19.61 -2.47
N ARG A 380 -23.30 -18.70 -2.67
CA ARG A 380 -24.23 -18.77 -3.82
C ARG A 380 -23.51 -18.64 -5.17
N PHE A 381 -22.35 -17.98 -5.22
CA PHE A 381 -21.52 -17.94 -6.44
C PHE A 381 -20.91 -19.30 -6.77
N LEU A 382 -20.51 -20.10 -5.78
CA LEU A 382 -20.06 -21.48 -5.99
C LEU A 382 -21.22 -22.38 -6.42
N GLU A 383 -22.40 -22.20 -5.84
CA GLU A 383 -23.62 -22.93 -6.22
C GLU A 383 -24.01 -22.62 -7.67
N LEU A 384 -24.04 -21.34 -8.07
CA LEU A 384 -24.29 -20.90 -9.44
C LEU A 384 -23.28 -21.50 -10.43
N GLN A 385 -21.99 -21.51 -10.09
CA GLN A 385 -20.99 -22.16 -10.95
C GLN A 385 -21.28 -23.66 -11.13
N ARG A 386 -21.66 -24.38 -10.07
CA ARG A 386 -22.02 -25.81 -10.14
C ARG A 386 -23.27 -26.03 -10.99
N GLU A 387 -24.27 -25.16 -10.86
CA GLU A 387 -25.49 -25.20 -11.67
C GLU A 387 -25.17 -24.98 -13.16
N VAL A 388 -24.43 -23.91 -13.49
CA VAL A 388 -24.01 -23.57 -14.86
C VAL A 388 -23.20 -24.70 -15.50
N ILE A 389 -22.25 -25.27 -14.78
CA ILE A 389 -21.47 -26.43 -15.24
C ILE A 389 -22.39 -27.64 -15.50
N SER A 390 -23.37 -27.89 -14.63
CA SER A 390 -24.31 -29.01 -14.77
C SER A 390 -25.23 -28.82 -15.97
N LEU A 391 -25.80 -27.63 -16.16
CA LEU A 391 -26.62 -27.27 -17.33
C LEU A 391 -25.85 -27.42 -18.65
N TYR A 392 -24.61 -26.92 -18.68
CA TYR A 392 -23.74 -27.02 -19.85
C TYR A 392 -23.37 -28.47 -20.19
N ASN A 393 -23.01 -29.29 -19.18
CA ASN A 393 -22.68 -30.69 -19.37
C ASN A 393 -23.88 -31.54 -19.85
N ARG A 394 -25.12 -31.10 -19.61
CA ARG A 394 -26.34 -31.71 -20.15
C ARG A 394 -26.76 -31.15 -21.53
N GLY A 395 -26.04 -30.15 -22.05
CA GLY A 395 -26.37 -29.50 -23.32
C GLY A 395 -27.56 -28.55 -23.25
N GLU A 396 -28.02 -28.18 -22.05
CA GLU A 396 -29.21 -27.32 -21.86
C GLU A 396 -28.93 -25.83 -22.07
N ILE A 397 -27.67 -25.40 -21.97
CA ILE A 397 -27.23 -24.03 -22.23
C ILE A 397 -25.95 -24.01 -23.08
N SER A 398 -25.74 -22.93 -23.82
CA SER A 398 -24.47 -22.68 -24.51
C SER A 398 -23.36 -22.25 -23.55
N LYS A 399 -22.11 -22.35 -24.00
CA LYS A 399 -20.95 -21.86 -23.25
C LYS A 399 -21.03 -20.36 -23.01
N GLU A 400 -21.47 -19.61 -24.01
CA GLU A 400 -21.61 -18.15 -23.99
C GLU A 400 -22.71 -17.72 -23.00
N GLU A 401 -23.81 -18.48 -22.90
CA GLU A 401 -24.86 -18.23 -21.91
C GLU A 401 -24.37 -18.54 -20.49
N GLY A 402 -23.70 -19.67 -20.29
CA GLY A 402 -23.13 -20.05 -18.99
C GLY A 402 -22.11 -19.04 -18.47
N GLN A 403 -21.18 -18.60 -19.33
CA GLN A 403 -20.21 -17.56 -19.00
C GLN A 403 -20.91 -16.25 -18.63
N ARG A 404 -21.91 -15.83 -19.41
CA ARG A 404 -22.68 -14.59 -19.13
C ARG A 404 -23.45 -14.67 -17.81
N LYS A 405 -23.95 -15.84 -17.40
CA LYS A 405 -24.60 -16.04 -16.08
C LYS A 405 -23.61 -15.81 -14.93
N ILE A 406 -22.40 -16.38 -15.05
CA ILE A 406 -21.33 -16.23 -14.05
C ILE A 406 -20.87 -14.77 -13.94
N GLU A 407 -20.63 -14.09 -15.07
CA GLU A 407 -20.20 -12.69 -15.08
C GLU A 407 -21.26 -11.72 -14.53
N ARG A 408 -22.55 -11.96 -14.83
CA ARG A 408 -23.65 -11.12 -14.36
C ARG A 408 -23.84 -11.16 -12.84
N PHE A 409 -23.45 -12.24 -12.15
CA PHE A 409 -23.63 -12.38 -10.70
C PHE A 409 -22.94 -11.25 -9.91
N TRP A 410 -21.68 -10.95 -10.24
CA TRP A 410 -20.91 -9.91 -9.56
C TRP A 410 -21.05 -8.51 -10.17
N ALA A 411 -21.86 -8.33 -11.23
CA ALA A 411 -22.06 -7.03 -11.86
C ALA A 411 -22.59 -5.99 -10.86
N GLY A 412 -21.88 -4.85 -10.76
CA GLY A 412 -22.19 -3.76 -9.83
C GLY A 412 -22.06 -4.07 -8.33
N SER A 413 -21.69 -5.30 -7.95
CA SER A 413 -21.71 -5.80 -6.56
C SER A 413 -20.79 -5.03 -5.60
N LEU A 414 -19.60 -4.62 -6.06
CA LEU A 414 -18.68 -3.80 -5.28
C LEU A 414 -19.30 -2.43 -4.94
N ARG A 415 -19.99 -1.80 -5.91
CA ARG A 415 -20.64 -0.50 -5.70
C ARG A 415 -21.79 -0.62 -4.69
N ARG A 416 -22.60 -1.68 -4.76
CA ARG A 416 -23.65 -1.94 -3.76
C ARG A 416 -23.06 -2.09 -2.36
N ALA A 417 -21.98 -2.86 -2.22
CA ALA A 417 -21.31 -3.04 -0.93
C ALA A 417 -20.72 -1.74 -0.37
N VAL A 418 -19.92 -1.03 -1.18
CA VAL A 418 -19.14 0.13 -0.75
C VAL A 418 -19.98 1.40 -0.57
N ILE A 419 -20.99 1.63 -1.42
CA ILE A 419 -21.80 2.87 -1.42
C ILE A 419 -23.15 2.66 -0.73
N GLU A 420 -23.82 1.54 -0.99
CA GLU A 420 -25.20 1.29 -0.53
C GLU A 420 -25.25 0.45 0.76
N GLY A 421 -24.12 -0.12 1.19
CA GLY A 421 -24.02 -0.90 2.43
C GLY A 421 -24.59 -2.32 2.32
N ASP A 422 -24.72 -2.84 1.11
CA ASP A 422 -25.11 -4.23 0.82
C ASP A 422 -23.95 -5.19 1.14
N VAL A 423 -23.90 -5.64 2.38
CA VAL A 423 -22.85 -6.57 2.85
C VAL A 423 -23.19 -8.05 2.66
N HIS A 424 -24.45 -8.38 2.31
CA HIS A 424 -24.90 -9.75 2.11
C HIS A 424 -24.78 -10.21 0.65
N ASP A 425 -25.23 -9.35 -0.29
CA ASP A 425 -25.28 -9.64 -1.73
C ASP A 425 -24.20 -8.87 -2.52
N GLY A 426 -23.43 -8.00 -1.85
CA GLY A 426 -22.33 -7.24 -2.44
C GLY A 426 -20.97 -7.94 -2.36
N SER A 427 -19.98 -7.41 -3.11
CA SER A 427 -18.60 -7.91 -3.11
C SER A 427 -17.75 -7.16 -2.09
N LEU A 428 -17.26 -7.87 -1.08
CA LEU A 428 -16.51 -7.32 0.05
C LEU A 428 -14.99 -7.32 -0.18
N MET A 429 -14.54 -6.76 -1.30
CA MET A 429 -13.12 -6.81 -1.71
C MET A 429 -12.19 -6.28 -0.61
N ALA A 430 -11.33 -7.15 -0.08
CA ALA A 430 -10.41 -6.87 1.02
C ALA A 430 -9.20 -7.80 0.96
N GLY A 431 -8.02 -7.30 1.30
CA GLY A 431 -6.82 -8.13 1.45
C GLY A 431 -6.79 -8.87 2.79
N GLN A 432 -5.91 -9.86 2.92
CA GLN A 432 -5.76 -10.60 4.19
C GLN A 432 -5.24 -9.72 5.35
N SER A 433 -4.71 -8.53 5.04
CA SER A 433 -4.42 -7.49 6.03
C SER A 433 -5.65 -6.90 6.73
N VAL A 434 -6.88 -7.33 6.37
CA VAL A 434 -8.10 -6.98 7.11
C VAL A 434 -8.01 -7.35 8.60
N GLY A 435 -7.29 -8.42 8.96
CA GLY A 435 -7.08 -8.83 10.35
C GLY A 435 -6.29 -7.83 11.22
N PHE A 436 -5.69 -6.78 10.64
CA PHE A 436 -5.07 -5.67 11.38
C PHE A 436 -6.00 -4.47 11.57
N VAL A 437 -7.18 -4.47 10.92
CA VAL A 437 -8.15 -3.37 10.96
C VAL A 437 -9.06 -3.52 12.18
N THR A 438 -8.63 -2.98 13.32
CA THR A 438 -9.35 -3.17 14.61
C THR A 438 -10.32 -2.04 14.98
N ASN A 439 -10.21 -0.87 14.35
CA ASN A 439 -11.08 0.28 14.58
C ASN A 439 -11.07 1.25 13.38
N ILE A 440 -11.88 2.31 13.45
CA ILE A 440 -11.82 3.43 12.50
C ILE A 440 -10.84 4.48 13.03
N LYS A 441 -9.90 4.92 12.19
CA LYS A 441 -8.92 5.98 12.48
C LYS A 441 -8.95 7.05 11.39
N SER A 442 -8.28 8.19 11.55
CA SER A 442 -7.98 9.07 10.39
C SER A 442 -6.85 8.47 9.54
N VAL A 443 -6.78 8.80 8.25
CA VAL A 443 -5.61 8.48 7.39
C VAL A 443 -4.31 8.95 8.03
N LYS A 444 -4.30 10.13 8.67
CA LYS A 444 -3.13 10.67 9.38
C LYS A 444 -2.61 9.68 10.43
N HIS A 445 -3.42 9.32 11.43
CA HIS A 445 -3.03 8.34 12.46
C HIS A 445 -2.64 6.98 11.89
N ILE A 446 -3.30 6.48 10.83
CA ILE A 446 -2.89 5.22 10.16
C ILE A 446 -1.46 5.35 9.61
N MET A 447 -1.14 6.47 8.97
CA MET A 447 0.21 6.74 8.47
C MET A 447 1.23 6.94 9.61
N GLU A 448 0.87 7.64 10.68
CA GLU A 448 1.75 7.86 11.84
C GLU A 448 2.06 6.54 12.56
N ASP A 449 1.08 5.65 12.74
CA ASP A 449 1.29 4.31 13.30
C ASP A 449 2.24 3.49 12.42
N LEU A 450 1.96 3.39 11.11
CA LEU A 450 2.78 2.63 10.16
C LEU A 450 4.21 3.16 10.02
N VAL A 451 4.39 4.49 9.98
CA VAL A 451 5.72 5.11 9.92
C VAL A 451 6.46 4.89 11.23
N LYS A 452 5.83 5.10 12.38
CA LYS A 452 6.46 4.88 13.70
C LYS A 452 6.84 3.41 13.92
N GLU A 453 6.00 2.46 13.49
CA GLU A 453 6.32 1.03 13.50
C GLU A 453 7.50 0.73 12.58
N ALA A 454 7.51 1.27 11.36
CA ALA A 454 8.62 1.09 10.41
C ALA A 454 9.93 1.72 10.91
N GLU A 455 9.90 2.94 11.42
CA GLU A 455 11.05 3.62 12.06
C GLU A 455 11.52 2.87 13.30
N SER A 456 10.61 2.34 14.12
CA SER A 456 10.97 1.52 15.27
C SER A 456 11.58 0.20 14.83
N CYS A 457 11.07 -0.44 13.79
CA CYS A 457 11.60 -1.67 13.20
C CYS A 457 12.99 -1.44 12.57
N LEU A 458 13.18 -0.32 11.85
CA LEU A 458 14.48 0.09 11.31
C LEU A 458 15.46 0.42 12.45
N ALA A 459 15.08 1.23 13.43
CA ALA A 459 15.88 1.52 14.61
C ALA A 459 16.09 0.30 15.52
N LEU A 460 15.27 -0.75 15.38
CA LEU A 460 15.50 -2.06 15.96
C LEU A 460 16.48 -2.87 15.10
N SER A 461 16.45 -2.80 13.76
CA SER A 461 17.50 -3.38 12.91
C SER A 461 18.85 -2.69 13.10
N GLU A 462 18.88 -1.42 13.52
CA GLU A 462 20.06 -0.70 13.98
C GLU A 462 20.48 -1.07 15.43
N ARG A 463 19.54 -1.56 16.26
CA ARG A 463 19.78 -2.01 17.66
C ARG A 463 19.96 -3.53 17.82
N TYR A 464 19.61 -4.34 16.82
CA TYR A 464 19.81 -5.78 16.77
C TYR A 464 21.04 -6.08 15.95
N SER A 465 22.12 -6.48 16.63
CA SER A 465 23.30 -6.99 15.95
C SER A 465 23.02 -8.36 15.34
N TYR A 466 22.86 -8.39 14.02
CA TYR A 466 23.08 -9.63 13.28
C TYR A 466 24.58 -9.94 13.28
N VAL A 467 24.97 -10.90 14.14
CA VAL A 467 26.32 -11.47 14.14
C VAL A 467 26.53 -12.23 12.84
N ASN A 468 27.08 -11.55 11.83
CA ASN A 468 27.96 -12.21 10.89
C ASN A 468 29.36 -12.33 11.54
N LYS A 469 30.26 -13.10 10.93
CA LYS A 469 31.58 -13.43 11.52
C LYS A 469 32.55 -12.24 11.69
N LYS A 470 32.14 -10.99 11.41
CA LYS A 470 32.89 -9.75 11.65
C LYS A 470 32.44 -8.93 12.87
N GLY A 471 31.46 -9.38 13.66
CA GLY A 471 31.09 -8.72 14.92
C GLY A 471 30.12 -7.54 14.82
N ILE A 472 30.26 -6.59 15.76
CA ILE A 472 29.21 -5.74 16.37
C ILE A 472 29.81 -4.32 16.57
N PHE A 473 29.22 -3.16 16.27
CA PHE A 473 27.92 -2.73 15.68
C PHE A 473 28.18 -1.63 14.62
N SER A 474 27.26 -1.39 13.67
CA SER A 474 26.96 -0.04 13.13
C SER A 474 25.70 -0.04 12.24
N LYS A 475 25.20 1.16 11.88
CA LYS A 475 24.09 1.35 10.92
C LYS A 475 24.49 0.87 9.52
N ILE A 476 23.51 0.36 8.77
CA ILE A 476 23.72 -0.10 7.38
C ILE A 476 24.06 1.10 6.49
N GLY A 477 25.36 1.30 6.18
CA GLY A 477 25.82 2.27 5.18
C GLY A 477 27.19 2.89 5.44
N GLU A 478 27.64 2.98 6.70
CA GLU A 478 28.89 3.65 7.04
C GLU A 478 30.08 2.67 7.06
N ARG A 479 31.07 2.92 6.18
CA ARG A 479 32.39 2.29 6.28
C ARG A 479 33.24 3.06 7.29
N PHE A 480 33.09 2.74 8.57
CA PHE A 480 34.10 3.10 9.56
C PHE A 480 35.23 2.09 9.58
N THR A 481 36.46 2.60 9.71
CA THR A 481 37.60 1.78 10.14
C THR A 481 37.45 1.44 11.61
N THR A 482 37.79 0.21 11.99
CA THR A 482 37.53 -0.39 13.32
C THR A 482 38.21 0.31 14.52
N SER A 483 39.01 1.35 14.28
CA SER A 483 39.69 2.16 15.29
C SER A 483 38.78 3.11 16.09
N GLU A 484 37.65 3.54 15.55
CA GLU A 484 36.94 4.73 16.10
C GLU A 484 35.85 4.41 17.15
N VAL A 485 35.24 3.23 17.11
CA VAL A 485 33.95 2.94 17.81
C VAL A 485 34.08 2.68 19.32
N ALA A 486 35.29 2.56 19.89
CA ALA A 486 35.48 2.18 21.30
C ALA A 486 36.17 3.23 22.19
N SER A 487 36.44 4.44 21.69
CA SER A 487 37.19 5.46 22.44
C SER A 487 36.44 6.06 23.65
N GLU A 488 35.10 5.99 23.68
CA GLU A 488 34.27 6.67 24.70
C GLU A 488 33.73 5.75 25.83
N GLY A 489 33.81 4.42 25.70
CA GLY A 489 33.05 3.49 26.57
C GLY A 489 33.81 2.79 27.71
N ILE A 490 35.14 2.69 27.66
CA ILE A 490 35.94 1.88 28.59
C ILE A 490 36.73 2.80 29.54
N ALA A 491 36.12 3.12 30.69
CA ALA A 491 36.67 4.08 31.64
C ALA A 491 37.81 3.55 32.54
N SER A 492 37.91 2.23 32.76
CA SER A 492 38.87 1.63 33.71
C SER A 492 39.87 0.65 33.09
N ALA A 493 39.43 -0.22 32.15
CA ALA A 493 40.29 -1.18 31.43
C ALA A 493 41.32 -1.94 32.32
N SER A 494 40.87 -2.42 33.49
CA SER A 494 41.73 -2.94 34.55
C SER A 494 41.17 -4.17 35.24
N PHE A 495 42.06 -5.03 35.75
CA PHE A 495 41.77 -6.19 36.58
C PHE A 495 42.71 -6.22 37.81
N SER A 496 42.27 -6.90 38.86
CA SER A 496 43.00 -7.05 40.13
C SER A 496 42.78 -8.44 40.71
N ASN A 497 43.71 -8.91 41.55
CA ASN A 497 43.60 -10.16 42.33
C ASN A 497 43.41 -11.45 41.51
N LEU A 498 43.71 -11.44 40.21
CA LEU A 498 43.65 -12.64 39.38
C LEU A 498 44.87 -13.52 39.64
N ILE A 499 44.77 -14.82 39.39
CA ILE A 499 45.82 -15.81 39.62
C ILE A 499 46.30 -16.32 38.27
N ASN A 500 47.60 -16.19 37.97
CA ASN A 500 48.17 -16.71 36.73
C ASN A 500 48.27 -18.25 36.74
N HIS A 501 48.55 -18.84 35.58
CA HIS A 501 48.76 -20.28 35.40
C HIS A 501 49.94 -20.85 36.20
N GLU A 502 50.83 -20.04 36.77
CA GLU A 502 51.90 -20.47 37.68
C GLU A 502 51.42 -20.55 39.14
N GLY A 503 50.31 -19.89 39.47
CA GLY A 503 49.72 -19.81 40.82
C GLY A 503 50.03 -18.51 41.56
N VAL A 504 50.52 -17.49 40.85
CA VAL A 504 50.88 -16.17 41.38
C VAL A 504 49.74 -15.18 41.19
N THR A 505 49.40 -14.42 42.22
CA THR A 505 48.41 -13.33 42.13
C THR A 505 49.00 -12.15 41.35
N VAL A 506 48.25 -11.64 40.37
CA VAL A 506 48.61 -10.56 39.45
C VAL A 506 47.44 -9.60 39.21
N SER A 507 47.78 -8.36 38.90
CA SER A 507 46.87 -7.25 38.60
C SER A 507 47.38 -6.46 37.40
N SER A 508 46.55 -5.61 36.78
CA SER A 508 46.97 -4.79 35.64
C SER A 508 48.18 -3.88 35.94
N GLY A 509 48.37 -3.49 37.21
CA GLY A 509 49.50 -2.67 37.65
C GLY A 509 50.86 -3.36 37.57
N ASP A 510 50.91 -4.69 37.69
CA ASP A 510 52.15 -5.48 37.66
C ASP A 510 52.78 -5.54 36.25
N PHE A 511 52.01 -5.15 35.24
CA PHE A 511 52.44 -5.00 33.86
C PHE A 511 52.78 -3.55 33.49
N GLY A 512 52.81 -2.63 34.47
CA GLY A 512 53.07 -1.20 34.27
C GLY A 512 54.33 -0.91 33.43
N GLY A 513 54.22 0.04 32.51
CA GLY A 513 55.27 0.35 31.53
C GLY A 513 55.23 -0.52 30.27
N ARG A 514 54.60 -1.71 30.29
CA ARG A 514 54.33 -2.52 29.10
C ARG A 514 52.90 -2.28 28.59
N HIS A 515 52.72 -2.31 27.28
CA HIS A 515 51.40 -2.35 26.67
C HIS A 515 50.78 -3.72 26.99
N MET A 516 49.45 -3.80 27.15
CA MET A 516 48.76 -5.08 27.34
C MET A 516 47.82 -5.36 26.18
N LEU A 517 47.85 -6.59 25.66
CA LEU A 517 46.82 -7.14 24.77
C LEU A 517 46.00 -8.15 25.57
N VAL A 518 44.78 -7.77 25.97
CA VAL A 518 43.90 -8.57 26.84
C VAL A 518 42.85 -9.29 26.01
N ILE A 519 42.73 -10.60 26.23
CA ILE A 519 41.81 -11.51 25.54
C ILE A 519 40.94 -12.19 26.60
N PHE A 520 39.64 -12.30 26.38
CA PHE A 520 38.73 -13.04 27.26
C PHE A 520 38.29 -14.34 26.59
N GLY A 521 38.23 -15.44 27.34
CA GLY A 521 37.88 -16.74 26.78
C GLY A 521 37.79 -17.85 27.82
N PHE A 522 37.82 -19.12 27.42
CA PHE A 522 37.85 -20.24 28.37
C PHE A 522 38.48 -21.48 27.72
N SER A 523 39.14 -22.32 28.52
CA SER A 523 40.02 -23.38 28.01
C SER A 523 39.28 -24.54 27.32
N ALA A 524 37.95 -24.63 27.48
CA ALA A 524 37.11 -25.61 26.80
C ALA A 524 36.62 -25.14 25.42
N CYS A 525 36.86 -23.88 25.03
CA CYS A 525 36.46 -23.36 23.73
C CYS A 525 37.19 -24.08 22.59
N LYS A 526 36.43 -24.79 21.74
CA LYS A 526 36.98 -25.70 20.72
C LYS A 526 37.54 -25.01 19.47
N ARG A 527 37.28 -23.72 19.26
CA ARG A 527 37.59 -23.03 17.98
C ARG A 527 38.12 -21.61 18.15
N THR A 528 37.42 -20.75 18.88
CA THR A 528 37.70 -19.31 18.87
C THR A 528 38.92 -18.94 19.72
N CYS A 529 38.92 -19.30 21.00
CA CYS A 529 40.05 -19.00 21.90
C CYS A 529 41.40 -19.55 21.40
N PRO A 530 41.49 -20.81 20.88
CA PRO A 530 42.74 -21.31 20.29
C PRO A 530 43.22 -20.49 19.09
N ALA A 531 42.31 -19.97 18.26
CA ALA A 531 42.67 -19.14 17.12
C ALA A 531 43.16 -17.75 17.55
N GLU A 532 42.51 -17.13 18.54
CA GLU A 532 42.95 -15.84 19.12
C GLU A 532 44.33 -15.93 19.77
N LEU A 533 44.56 -16.96 20.59
CA LEU A 533 45.85 -17.22 21.22
C LEU A 533 46.94 -17.59 20.20
N GLY A 534 46.57 -18.28 19.11
CA GLY A 534 47.45 -18.51 17.96
C GLY A 534 47.87 -17.22 17.26
N MET A 535 46.92 -16.30 17.01
CA MET A 535 47.22 -14.98 16.44
C MET A 535 48.09 -14.13 17.37
N ALA A 536 47.84 -14.16 18.68
CA ALA A 536 48.67 -13.47 19.67
C ALA A 536 50.10 -14.05 19.75
N SER A 537 50.25 -15.38 19.61
CA SER A 537 51.56 -16.05 19.50
C SER A 537 52.30 -15.63 18.22
N GLN A 538 51.61 -15.52 17.09
CA GLN A 538 52.18 -15.00 15.84
C GLN A 538 52.60 -13.52 15.97
N LEU A 539 51.79 -12.68 16.63
CA LEU A 539 52.11 -11.28 16.93
C LEU A 539 53.40 -11.16 17.75
N LEU A 540 53.51 -11.91 18.85
CA LEU A 540 54.68 -11.91 19.74
C LEU A 540 55.96 -12.36 19.02
N ASN A 541 55.85 -13.28 18.05
CA ASN A 541 56.97 -13.67 17.20
C ASN A 541 57.32 -12.61 16.14
N LYS A 542 56.33 -11.95 15.53
CA LYS A 542 56.56 -10.87 14.56
C LYS A 542 57.12 -9.59 15.19
N LEU A 543 56.86 -9.34 16.48
CA LEU A 543 57.40 -8.19 17.20
C LEU A 543 58.91 -8.30 17.53
N GLY A 544 59.49 -9.51 17.51
CA GLY A 544 60.92 -9.73 17.77
C GLY A 544 61.39 -9.06 19.07
N ASP A 545 62.47 -8.28 18.99
CA ASP A 545 63.06 -7.51 20.10
C ASP A 545 62.12 -6.47 20.73
N HIS A 546 60.96 -6.19 20.12
CA HIS A 546 59.93 -5.31 20.70
C HIS A 546 58.84 -6.07 21.46
N ALA A 547 58.87 -7.40 21.48
CA ALA A 547 57.88 -8.20 22.19
C ALA A 547 57.87 -7.93 23.71
N ASP A 548 59.02 -7.60 24.32
CA ASP A 548 59.13 -7.27 25.74
C ASP A 548 58.34 -6.01 26.13
N LYS A 549 57.96 -5.16 25.15
CA LYS A 549 57.08 -4.00 25.37
C LYS A 549 55.59 -4.37 25.44
N LEU A 550 55.22 -5.62 25.12
CA LEU A 550 53.84 -6.11 25.08
C LEU A 550 53.64 -7.31 25.99
N GLN A 551 52.75 -7.20 26.97
CA GLN A 551 52.21 -8.35 27.68
C GLN A 551 50.91 -8.81 27.03
N VAL A 552 50.85 -10.04 26.51
CA VAL A 552 49.58 -10.68 26.17
C VAL A 552 48.99 -11.32 27.43
N VAL A 553 47.72 -11.05 27.71
CA VAL A 553 46.98 -11.56 28.87
C VAL A 553 45.72 -12.27 28.39
N PHE A 554 45.44 -13.46 28.89
CA PHE A 554 44.21 -14.21 28.65
C PHE A 554 43.46 -14.38 29.96
N ILE A 555 42.23 -13.89 30.05
CA ILE A 555 41.40 -13.94 31.27
C ILE A 555 40.26 -14.93 31.04
N THR A 556 40.13 -15.93 31.91
CA THR A 556 39.01 -16.89 31.79
C THR A 556 37.65 -16.26 32.10
N VAL A 557 36.61 -16.65 31.38
CA VAL A 557 35.20 -16.39 31.72
C VAL A 557 34.54 -17.62 32.40
N ASP A 558 35.28 -18.71 32.62
CA ASP A 558 34.81 -19.92 33.29
C ASP A 558 35.72 -20.36 34.47
N PRO A 559 35.93 -19.51 35.50
CA PRO A 559 36.86 -19.81 36.60
C PRO A 559 36.54 -21.11 37.35
N LYS A 560 35.27 -21.55 37.34
CA LYS A 560 34.81 -22.82 37.92
C LYS A 560 35.45 -24.05 37.26
N ASN A 561 35.68 -23.97 35.95
CA ASN A 561 36.29 -25.06 35.18
C ASN A 561 37.76 -24.81 34.83
N ASP A 562 38.22 -23.56 34.82
CA ASP A 562 39.57 -23.15 34.42
C ASP A 562 40.46 -22.91 35.64
N THR A 563 40.81 -24.00 36.32
CA THR A 563 41.77 -23.97 37.43
C THR A 563 43.18 -23.65 36.96
N VAL A 564 44.05 -23.17 37.86
CA VAL A 564 45.47 -22.89 37.59
C VAL A 564 46.17 -24.06 36.90
N ALA A 565 45.93 -25.30 37.35
CA ALA A 565 46.52 -26.50 36.75
C ALA A 565 46.04 -26.75 35.31
N LYS A 566 44.77 -26.48 35.01
CA LYS A 566 44.19 -26.66 33.67
C LYS A 566 44.63 -25.55 32.71
N LEU A 567 44.68 -24.29 33.17
CA LEU A 567 45.25 -23.20 32.38
C LEU A 567 46.75 -23.41 32.11
N ARG A 568 47.50 -23.98 33.07
CA ARG A 568 48.91 -24.38 32.86
C ARG A 568 49.06 -25.46 31.78
N GLU A 569 48.13 -26.41 31.70
CA GLU A 569 48.14 -27.41 30.63
C GLU A 569 47.78 -26.78 29.28
N TYR A 570 46.73 -25.94 29.25
CA TYR A 570 46.27 -25.24 28.04
C TYR A 570 47.34 -24.28 27.49
N HIS A 571 48.08 -23.61 28.37
CA HIS A 571 49.17 -22.68 28.03
C HIS A 571 50.28 -23.32 27.18
N LYS A 572 50.58 -24.61 27.37
CA LYS A 572 51.63 -25.34 26.63
C LYS A 572 51.43 -25.34 25.11
N ALA A 573 50.20 -25.09 24.62
CA ALA A 573 49.89 -25.04 23.20
C ALA A 573 50.20 -23.67 22.54
N PHE A 574 50.61 -22.66 23.31
CA PHE A 574 50.77 -21.27 22.85
C PHE A 574 52.11 -20.68 23.29
N ASP A 575 52.37 -19.43 22.91
CA ASP A 575 53.61 -18.73 23.27
C ASP A 575 53.76 -18.55 24.79
N ALA A 576 54.92 -18.95 25.34
CA ALA A 576 55.20 -18.94 26.77
C ALA A 576 55.13 -17.54 27.41
N ARG A 577 55.20 -16.46 26.62
CA ARG A 577 55.05 -15.08 27.10
C ARG A 577 53.59 -14.70 27.44
N ILE A 578 52.60 -15.51 27.05
CA ILE A 578 51.17 -15.25 27.31
C ILE A 578 50.83 -15.57 28.76
N GLN A 579 50.29 -14.59 29.50
CA GLN A 579 49.82 -14.78 30.87
C GLN A 579 48.35 -15.20 30.89
N MET A 580 48.09 -16.50 31.05
CA MET A 580 46.74 -17.03 31.29
C MET A 580 46.34 -16.87 32.76
N LEU A 581 45.17 -16.27 33.01
CA LEU A 581 44.66 -15.86 34.32
C LEU A 581 43.29 -16.49 34.64
N THR A 582 43.13 -16.89 35.90
CA THR A 582 41.87 -17.32 36.55
C THR A 582 41.72 -16.60 37.90
N GLY A 583 40.76 -16.96 38.73
CA GLY A 583 40.58 -16.34 40.05
C GLY A 583 39.20 -16.63 40.64
N GLU A 584 38.86 -15.90 41.71
CA GLU A 584 37.53 -15.94 42.28
C GLU A 584 36.48 -15.38 41.30
N GLU A 585 35.26 -15.92 41.35
CA GLU A 585 34.19 -15.56 40.41
C GLU A 585 33.82 -14.06 40.47
N ALA A 586 34.03 -13.42 41.63
CA ALA A 586 33.83 -11.99 41.82
C ALA A 586 34.90 -11.13 41.10
N ASP A 587 36.18 -11.51 41.16
CA ASP A 587 37.27 -10.77 40.52
C ASP A 587 37.22 -10.92 38.99
N ILE A 588 36.88 -12.12 38.49
CA ILE A 588 36.61 -12.35 37.06
C ILE A 588 35.42 -11.52 36.57
N LYS A 589 34.31 -11.47 37.33
CA LYS A 589 33.16 -10.64 36.99
C LYS A 589 33.51 -9.15 36.97
N SER A 590 34.31 -8.68 37.93
CA SER A 590 34.85 -7.30 37.96
C SER A 590 35.68 -6.98 36.70
N ALA A 591 36.56 -7.89 36.28
CA ALA A 591 37.31 -7.75 35.03
C ALA A 591 36.37 -7.70 33.80
N VAL A 592 35.40 -8.59 33.69
CA VAL A 592 34.39 -8.60 32.61
C VAL A 592 33.62 -7.27 32.55
N GLU A 593 33.19 -6.72 33.69
CA GLU A 593 32.49 -5.44 33.79
C GLU A 593 33.37 -4.22 33.46
N ASN A 594 34.66 -4.26 33.81
CA ASN A 594 35.63 -3.18 33.55
C ASN A 594 36.02 -3.07 32.07
N TYR A 595 36.04 -4.19 31.35
CA TYR A 595 36.33 -4.26 29.92
C TYR A 595 35.07 -4.30 29.04
N LYS A 596 33.87 -4.29 29.64
CA LYS A 596 32.55 -4.36 28.96
C LYS A 596 32.42 -5.60 28.06
N VAL A 597 32.97 -6.71 28.50
CA VAL A 597 32.89 -8.01 27.82
C VAL A 597 31.48 -8.57 28.02
N TYR A 598 30.82 -8.98 26.93
CA TYR A 598 29.58 -9.76 27.05
C TYR A 598 29.93 -11.21 27.42
N VAL A 599 29.19 -11.78 28.38
CA VAL A 599 29.20 -13.21 28.73
C VAL A 599 27.75 -13.64 28.90
N GLY A 600 27.32 -14.60 28.06
CA GLY A 600 25.99 -15.20 28.08
C GLY A 600 25.94 -16.53 28.83
N ASP A 601 24.73 -17.07 28.98
CA ASP A 601 24.51 -18.32 29.70
C ASP A 601 25.13 -19.55 28.98
N LYS A 602 25.60 -20.52 29.77
CA LYS A 602 26.14 -21.79 29.26
C LYS A 602 25.09 -22.55 28.46
N LYS A 603 25.39 -22.87 27.20
CA LYS A 603 24.49 -23.66 26.35
C LYS A 603 24.49 -25.14 26.77
N ALA A 604 23.29 -25.64 27.08
CA ALA A 604 23.08 -26.98 27.63
C ALA A 604 23.56 -28.16 26.76
N SER A 605 23.85 -27.94 25.47
CA SER A 605 24.16 -29.00 24.50
C SER A 605 25.65 -29.26 24.24
N ASP A 606 26.56 -28.34 24.60
CA ASP A 606 27.99 -28.51 24.29
C ASP A 606 28.98 -27.83 25.26
N GLY A 607 28.50 -27.22 26.36
CA GLY A 607 29.34 -26.56 27.36
C GLY A 607 29.97 -25.23 26.91
N ASP A 608 29.67 -24.78 25.70
CA ASP A 608 30.13 -23.51 25.12
C ASP A 608 29.49 -22.31 25.85
N ILE A 609 30.29 -21.26 26.09
CA ILE A 609 29.87 -19.98 26.67
C ILE A 609 29.91 -18.94 25.54
N ASP A 610 28.79 -18.28 25.27
CA ASP A 610 28.78 -17.15 24.35
C ASP A 610 29.48 -15.95 25.01
N HIS A 611 30.57 -15.45 24.44
CA HIS A 611 31.23 -14.22 24.93
C HIS A 611 31.76 -13.34 23.79
N SER A 612 32.11 -12.09 24.10
CA SER A 612 32.78 -11.18 23.16
C SER A 612 34.17 -11.68 22.76
N THR A 613 34.49 -11.63 21.46
CA THR A 613 35.75 -12.12 20.86
C THR A 613 36.60 -10.93 20.40
N PHE A 614 37.05 -10.12 21.37
CA PHE A 614 37.82 -8.91 21.14
C PHE A 614 39.16 -8.99 21.86
N MET A 615 40.22 -8.51 21.19
CA MET A 615 41.54 -8.32 21.78
C MET A 615 41.71 -6.84 22.14
N TYR A 616 41.69 -6.51 23.43
CA TYR A 616 41.74 -5.13 23.92
C TYR A 616 43.19 -4.67 24.09
N LEU A 617 43.56 -3.52 23.51
CA LEU A 617 44.89 -2.93 23.63
C LEU A 617 44.89 -1.78 24.64
N ILE A 618 45.79 -1.88 25.62
CA ILE A 618 46.02 -0.92 26.69
C ILE A 618 47.48 -0.49 26.61
N ASN A 619 47.77 0.81 26.74
CA ASN A 619 49.15 1.31 26.68
C ASN A 619 49.89 1.14 28.02
N GLY A 620 51.21 1.37 28.02
CA GLY A 620 52.05 1.28 29.22
C GLY A 620 51.67 2.23 30.38
N LYS A 621 50.69 3.13 30.19
CA LYS A 621 50.11 4.00 31.24
C LYS A 621 48.77 3.48 31.78
N GLY A 622 48.36 2.27 31.40
CA GLY A 622 47.09 1.66 31.82
C GLY A 622 45.85 2.25 31.13
N LYS A 623 46.00 3.08 30.09
CA LYS A 623 44.86 3.64 29.36
C LYS A 623 44.50 2.76 28.16
N TYR A 624 43.20 2.49 28.00
CA TYR A 624 42.65 1.88 26.79
C TYR A 624 43.01 2.69 25.53
N VAL A 625 43.41 1.98 24.47
CA VAL A 625 43.82 2.57 23.18
C VAL A 625 42.89 2.18 22.04
N GLY A 626 42.44 0.92 22.03
CA GLY A 626 41.59 0.37 20.98
C GLY A 626 41.41 -1.13 21.16
N HIS A 627 40.71 -1.78 20.23
CA HIS A 627 40.55 -3.24 20.23
C HIS A 627 40.66 -3.78 18.80
N PHE A 628 41.01 -5.06 18.68
CA PHE A 628 41.01 -5.80 17.43
C PHE A 628 39.93 -6.89 17.50
N ALA A 629 39.15 -7.03 16.43
CA ALA A 629 38.08 -8.01 16.30
C ALA A 629 38.42 -8.96 15.15
N PRO A 630 38.87 -10.20 15.42
CA PRO A 630 39.32 -11.09 14.36
C PRO A 630 38.17 -11.64 13.51
N ASP A 631 38.32 -11.60 12.19
CA ASP A 631 37.38 -12.22 11.26
C ASP A 631 37.80 -13.67 10.94
N PHE A 632 37.25 -14.63 11.69
CA PHE A 632 37.44 -16.08 11.48
C PHE A 632 36.76 -16.62 10.19
N ASN A 633 36.37 -15.74 9.27
CA ASN A 633 35.85 -16.05 7.94
C ASN A 633 36.74 -15.51 6.80
N ALA A 634 37.69 -14.62 7.11
CA ALA A 634 38.61 -14.08 6.13
C ALA A 634 39.56 -15.16 5.62
N SER A 635 39.86 -15.15 4.32
CA SER A 635 40.58 -16.26 3.68
C SER A 635 42.08 -16.32 4.01
N GLU A 636 42.69 -15.23 4.49
CA GLU A 636 44.06 -15.17 5.03
C GLU A 636 44.36 -13.77 5.61
N GLY A 637 45.49 -13.60 6.32
CA GLY A 637 46.08 -12.27 6.64
C GLY A 637 45.77 -11.63 8.00
N GLN A 638 44.87 -12.18 8.82
CA GLN A 638 44.44 -11.56 10.10
C GLN A 638 45.60 -11.27 11.08
N GLY A 639 46.63 -12.13 11.13
CA GLY A 639 47.81 -11.90 11.98
C GLY A 639 48.69 -10.73 11.54
N ASP A 640 48.64 -10.31 10.27
CA ASP A 640 49.31 -9.10 9.78
C ASP A 640 48.51 -7.83 10.07
N GLU A 641 47.18 -7.92 10.09
CA GLU A 641 46.30 -6.82 10.52
C GLU A 641 46.46 -6.55 12.01
N LEU A 642 46.47 -7.60 12.84
CA LEU A 642 46.77 -7.50 14.27
C LEU A 642 48.17 -6.91 14.53
N PHE A 643 49.19 -7.36 13.79
CA PHE A 643 50.54 -6.79 13.88
C PHE A 643 50.55 -5.30 13.54
N LYS A 644 49.92 -4.87 12.45
CA LYS A 644 49.81 -3.45 12.08
C LYS A 644 49.06 -2.62 13.13
N PHE A 645 47.97 -3.16 13.67
CA PHE A 645 47.19 -2.49 14.72
C PHE A 645 48.00 -2.30 16.01
N VAL A 646 48.68 -3.33 16.50
CA VAL A 646 49.45 -3.25 17.75
C VAL A 646 50.73 -2.43 17.57
N SER A 647 51.51 -2.68 16.52
CA SER A 647 52.74 -1.93 16.25
C SER A 647 52.47 -0.44 15.99
N GLY A 648 51.38 -0.11 15.27
CA GLY A 648 50.97 1.26 15.00
C GLY A 648 50.63 2.08 16.26
N HIS A 649 50.22 1.42 17.34
CA HIS A 649 49.90 2.04 18.64
C HIS A 649 50.99 1.88 19.71
N MET A 650 52.01 1.04 19.48
CA MET A 650 53.09 0.75 20.44
C MET A 650 54.45 1.31 20.02
N LEU A 651 54.69 1.48 18.72
CA LEU A 651 55.97 1.99 18.19
C LEU A 651 55.91 3.48 17.82
N ASN A 652 54.71 4.05 17.70
CA ASN A 652 54.49 5.48 17.42
C ASN A 652 54.15 6.30 18.69
N SER A 653 54.21 5.69 19.87
CA SER A 653 53.83 6.25 21.18
C SER A 653 54.99 6.31 22.16
#